data_AF-A0A3B5R146-F1
#
_entry.id   AF-A0A3B5R146-F1
#
_cell.length_a   1.000
_cell.length_b   1.000
_cell.length_c   1.000
_cell.angle_alpha   90.00
_cell.angle_beta   90.00
_cell.angle_gamma   90.00
#
_symmetry.space_group_name_H-M   'P 1'
#
loop_
_entity.id
_entity.type
_entity.pdbx_description
1 polymer ?
#
loop_
_entity_poly.entity_id
_entity_poly.type
_entity_poly.pdbx_seq_one_letter_code
_entity_poly.pdbx_strand_id
1 'polypeptide(L)'
;MGGDFNVALNSSLDRWPPSVNNTSSINLSSFIQKFNLIDIWREKNPVSRAYTWSNKPRSLMSRIDYWLVSDCLHKNNITPRILTTPLTDHKAISLIASFCPNITPTFKSSYWKLNNSILKNVLVIDKVKLLINHFWKKALINNNFSRNWELLKFEVTKYFREFGASLSKSRRDEETNVISRITEITQISPENLSENDLKDLIIQQNKLNEIYRRKAEGAFVRSRRKWLEEGEQNTAYFFQLERTRGQFNSIQKLNINNFITDDPQTIAKYCSTFYSELYESHYNKCESEIFFTHLTETKSINDDQRNVCDSPLSPAEVLFAIKHLKLNKSPGVDGLTSEFYITFAEQLAPFLHRLFAECIDNQTLPPTLCQGLLTLIPKPKKDPLLIDNWRPICLLNNDYKILAQIFAMRMKSVLNFIIDETQNGFMTQRHIANNIRLVLDLIDYADLCHDDSLILFLDFRKAFDTIEHNFVFQTLEKFGFGPYFCAAIKTMYKNANCSIKLHVGTSPRFDLKRGVRQGCPLSPYLFLICSQLLSDFIKLNHLKGISFADKNIIISQLADDTTLFLKDASQVSLAINIVEKFSRASGLYLNIDKCELLALKNCNKPSIYNIPVKESVTYLGIMINKDQDSRNALNFNPIVENVQKKLNSWLQRDLSIQGRILLTKAEGISRLTYPALSLSVNKQTIDIIDKMLYRFVWKNRIHYIRKSVLMNSFELGGLNCLDFSTLNNTFKINWIKQFLKNPTSIWNFIPNYLFSKLGGLKFILLCNYKIEKLPIKLSNFHKQMLLSWSLIYKHNFSPHRYYIWNNGDILYKHKSLFLENWFEHGIILVQQLFRPDGVLMSYSELLERFGLPIPPKEYALVFDAIPSGVMMLLKSSVTSVLTPPGLDAAVTNVGQICFSTRKRKNNRDVRALFQKDIVSVPNVISYWNNFAPNLNWKKIWCLPSKYLIINKSKKCLLR
;
A
#
# COMPACT_ATOMS: atom_id res chain seq x y z
N MET A 1 -16.24 40.27 8.69
CA MET A 1 -15.57 39.56 9.80
C MET A 1 -16.63 38.82 10.61
N GLY A 2 -16.41 37.58 11.04
CA GLY A 2 -17.42 36.89 11.85
C GLY A 2 -16.86 35.76 12.72
N GLY A 3 -17.54 35.49 13.83
CA GLY A 3 -17.14 34.51 14.83
C GLY A 3 -17.82 34.72 16.18
N ASP A 4 -17.42 33.91 17.16
CA ASP A 4 -17.79 34.06 18.58
C ASP A 4 -16.83 35.05 19.26
N PHE A 5 -17.36 36.17 19.73
CA PHE A 5 -16.60 37.22 20.41
C PHE A 5 -16.69 37.12 21.94
N ASN A 6 -17.44 36.15 22.48
CA ASN A 6 -17.68 35.95 23.92
C ASN A 6 -18.25 37.19 24.65
N VAL A 7 -18.75 38.19 23.91
CA VAL A 7 -19.16 39.49 24.43
C VAL A 7 -20.51 39.87 23.82
N ALA A 8 -21.41 40.41 24.65
CA ALA A 8 -22.69 40.97 24.21
C ALA A 8 -22.55 42.49 24.01
N LEU A 9 -22.97 43.02 22.86
CA LEU A 9 -22.89 44.47 22.58
C LEU A 9 -23.92 45.27 23.39
N ASN A 10 -25.16 44.75 23.52
CA ASN A 10 -26.20 45.39 24.33
C ASN A 10 -26.73 44.43 25.41
N SER A 11 -26.28 44.55 26.65
CA SER A 11 -26.66 43.64 27.75
C SER A 11 -28.18 43.55 28.01
N SER A 12 -28.96 44.58 27.67
CA SER A 12 -30.43 44.58 27.87
C SER A 12 -31.21 43.84 26.78
N LEU A 13 -30.64 43.69 25.58
CA LEU A 13 -31.28 43.05 24.42
C LEU A 13 -30.58 41.76 23.99
N ASP A 14 -29.28 41.65 24.26
CA ASP A 14 -28.38 40.56 23.85
C ASP A 14 -28.11 39.56 24.97
N ARG A 15 -28.66 39.74 26.18
CA ARG A 15 -28.52 38.77 27.29
C ARG A 15 -29.85 38.49 27.98
N TRP A 16 -29.99 37.24 28.44
CA TRP A 16 -31.08 36.79 29.29
C TRP A 16 -30.53 35.97 30.46
N PRO A 17 -30.79 36.36 31.73
CA PRO A 17 -31.36 37.63 32.16
C PRO A 17 -30.39 38.82 31.88
N PRO A 18 -30.89 40.06 31.79
CA PRO A 18 -30.05 41.24 31.61
C PRO A 18 -29.00 41.38 32.71
N SER A 19 -27.75 41.74 32.36
CA SER A 19 -26.66 41.96 33.31
C SER A 19 -26.29 43.45 33.39
N VAL A 20 -25.97 43.95 34.58
CA VAL A 20 -25.62 45.36 34.82
C VAL A 20 -24.15 45.68 34.51
N ASN A 21 -23.28 44.67 34.30
CA ASN A 21 -21.86 44.86 34.05
C ASN A 21 -21.53 45.05 32.55
N ASN A 22 -21.25 46.30 32.15
CA ASN A 22 -20.94 46.72 30.77
C ASN A 22 -19.43 46.81 30.43
N THR A 23 -18.52 46.51 31.34
CA THR A 23 -17.07 46.78 31.15
C THR A 23 -16.41 45.99 30.01
N SER A 24 -16.99 44.87 29.57
CA SER A 24 -16.45 44.03 28.49
C SER A 24 -16.88 44.42 27.07
N SER A 25 -17.94 45.22 26.89
CA SER A 25 -18.45 45.61 25.56
C SER A 25 -17.70 46.78 24.91
N ILE A 26 -16.94 47.56 25.70
CA ILE A 26 -16.20 48.76 25.25
C ILE A 26 -15.14 48.39 24.21
N ASN A 27 -14.41 47.29 24.41
CA ASN A 27 -13.34 46.87 23.50
C ASN A 27 -13.86 46.46 22.12
N LEU A 28 -14.98 45.71 22.07
CA LEU A 28 -15.58 45.31 20.80
C LEU A 28 -16.22 46.51 20.08
N SER A 29 -16.82 47.44 20.83
CA SER A 29 -17.40 48.66 20.26
C SER A 29 -16.32 49.58 19.66
N SER A 30 -15.20 49.76 20.36
CA SER A 30 -14.02 50.48 19.85
C SER A 30 -13.43 49.80 18.61
N PHE A 31 -13.37 48.47 18.59
CA PHE A 31 -12.94 47.70 17.43
C PHE A 31 -13.87 47.90 16.21
N ILE A 32 -15.19 47.84 16.41
CA ILE A 32 -16.18 48.08 15.37
C ILE A 32 -16.03 49.48 14.77
N GLN A 33 -15.86 50.51 15.61
CA GLN A 33 -15.64 51.89 15.18
C GLN A 33 -14.31 52.06 14.44
N LYS A 34 -13.21 51.51 14.96
CA LYS A 34 -11.86 51.65 14.37
C LYS A 34 -11.78 51.09 12.94
N PHE A 35 -12.55 50.05 12.64
CA PHE A 35 -12.52 49.38 11.34
C PHE A 35 -13.74 49.66 10.47
N ASN A 36 -14.57 50.67 10.81
CA ASN A 36 -15.78 51.04 10.07
C ASN A 36 -16.70 49.84 9.80
N LEU A 37 -16.87 49.00 10.81
CA LEU A 37 -17.73 47.83 10.74
C LEU A 37 -19.11 48.14 11.32
N ILE A 38 -20.10 47.37 10.90
CA ILE A 38 -21.46 47.41 11.44
C ILE A 38 -21.95 46.00 11.77
N ASP A 39 -22.71 45.88 12.86
CA ASP A 39 -23.48 44.68 13.18
C ASP A 39 -24.77 44.66 12.36
N ILE A 40 -24.68 44.06 11.16
CA ILE A 40 -25.78 44.07 10.19
C ILE A 40 -27.06 43.41 10.71
N TRP A 41 -26.96 42.45 11.65
CA TRP A 41 -28.14 41.81 12.23
C TRP A 41 -28.89 42.77 13.15
N ARG A 42 -28.17 43.52 14.00
CA ARG A 42 -28.75 44.52 14.91
C ARG A 42 -29.30 45.73 14.14
N GLU A 43 -28.64 46.15 13.08
CA GLU A 43 -29.13 47.20 12.17
C GLU A 43 -30.50 46.84 11.55
N LYS A 44 -30.67 45.58 11.11
CA LYS A 44 -31.95 45.10 10.56
C LYS A 44 -32.99 44.76 11.64
N ASN A 45 -32.57 44.56 12.89
CA ASN A 45 -33.44 44.18 14.02
C ASN A 45 -33.13 45.03 15.26
N PRO A 46 -33.49 46.34 15.28
CA PRO A 46 -33.01 47.26 16.32
C PRO A 46 -33.51 46.89 17.72
N VAL A 47 -34.77 46.46 17.83
CA VAL A 47 -35.47 46.20 19.10
C VAL A 47 -35.68 44.72 19.41
N SER A 48 -35.46 43.84 18.43
CA SER A 48 -35.73 42.41 18.59
C SER A 48 -34.70 41.74 19.50
N ARG A 49 -35.16 40.85 20.38
CA ARG A 49 -34.29 39.97 21.19
C ARG A 49 -34.09 38.65 20.47
N ALA A 50 -32.85 38.32 20.16
CA ALA A 50 -32.47 37.00 19.69
C ALA A 50 -31.07 36.66 20.20
N TYR A 51 -30.89 35.40 20.58
CA TYR A 51 -29.66 34.91 21.19
C TYR A 51 -28.98 33.90 20.27
N THR A 52 -27.65 33.94 20.23
CA THR A 52 -26.83 33.02 19.45
C THR A 52 -26.21 31.94 20.30
N TRP A 53 -26.30 32.02 21.63
CA TRP A 53 -25.87 31.00 22.58
C TRP A 53 -26.91 30.81 23.69
N SER A 54 -27.05 29.57 24.17
CA SER A 54 -27.89 29.23 25.32
C SER A 54 -27.33 28.04 26.09
N ASN A 55 -27.36 28.08 27.42
CA ASN A 55 -26.99 26.91 28.22
C ASN A 55 -28.03 25.76 28.09
N LYS A 56 -27.66 24.53 28.48
CA LYS A 56 -28.53 23.34 28.38
C LYS A 56 -29.94 23.48 29.00
N PRO A 57 -30.12 24.13 30.18
CA PRO A 57 -31.46 24.39 30.72
C PRO A 57 -32.11 25.68 30.16
N ARG A 58 -31.47 26.37 29.22
CA ARG A 58 -31.89 27.67 28.65
C ARG A 58 -32.19 28.75 29.68
N SER A 59 -31.63 28.64 30.88
CA SER A 59 -31.73 29.66 31.92
C SER A 59 -30.84 30.88 31.64
N LEU A 60 -29.78 30.70 30.85
CA LEU A 60 -28.87 31.76 30.40
C LEU A 60 -28.79 31.75 28.88
N MET A 61 -29.00 32.91 28.26
CA MET A 61 -28.87 33.09 26.82
C MET A 61 -28.11 34.37 26.50
N SER A 62 -27.33 34.37 25.43
CA SER A 62 -26.59 35.56 24.99
C SER A 62 -26.41 35.61 23.48
N ARG A 63 -26.34 36.81 22.89
CA ARG A 63 -25.87 37.05 21.52
C ARG A 63 -24.39 37.40 21.58
N ILE A 64 -23.55 36.44 21.27
CA ILE A 64 -22.07 36.55 21.33
C ILE A 64 -21.40 36.22 20.00
N ASP A 65 -22.16 35.64 19.06
CA ASP A 65 -21.73 35.38 17.71
C ASP A 65 -22.15 36.56 16.82
N TYR A 66 -21.23 37.06 16.00
CA TYR A 66 -21.49 38.21 15.12
C TYR A 66 -20.95 37.97 13.72
N TRP A 67 -21.61 38.59 12.75
CA TRP A 67 -21.01 38.94 11.47
C TRP A 67 -21.01 40.45 11.32
N LEU A 68 -19.82 41.02 11.44
CA LEU A 68 -19.55 42.44 11.26
C LEU A 68 -19.18 42.68 9.79
N VAL A 69 -19.94 43.54 9.11
CA VAL A 69 -19.72 43.88 7.70
C VAL A 69 -19.19 45.31 7.59
N SER A 70 -18.47 45.63 6.52
CA SER A 70 -18.05 47.01 6.27
C SER A 70 -19.27 47.90 6.04
N ASP A 71 -19.23 49.11 6.57
CA ASP A 71 -20.23 50.16 6.34
C ASP A 71 -20.43 50.53 4.85
N CYS A 72 -19.42 50.33 4.00
CA CYS A 72 -19.45 50.59 2.56
C CYS A 72 -20.25 49.58 1.74
N LEU A 73 -20.67 48.45 2.33
CA LEU A 73 -21.52 47.47 1.67
C LEU A 73 -22.98 47.93 1.70
N HIS A 74 -23.66 47.91 0.54
CA HIS A 74 -25.08 48.24 0.46
C HIS A 74 -25.91 47.30 1.36
N LYS A 75 -26.36 47.81 2.50
CA LYS A 75 -27.08 47.10 3.57
C LYS A 75 -28.34 46.36 3.08
N ASN A 76 -28.90 46.75 1.93
CA ASN A 76 -30.09 46.11 1.33
C ASN A 76 -29.77 44.82 0.57
N ASN A 77 -28.51 44.62 0.16
CA ASN A 77 -28.09 43.42 -0.55
C ASN A 77 -27.67 42.30 0.41
N ILE A 78 -27.66 42.55 1.73
CA ILE A 78 -27.23 41.61 2.75
C ILE A 78 -28.40 41.29 3.68
N THR A 79 -28.81 40.03 3.72
CA THR A 79 -29.85 39.52 4.61
C THR A 79 -29.22 38.62 5.69
N PRO A 80 -29.14 39.09 6.96
CA PRO A 80 -28.67 38.26 8.06
C PRO A 80 -29.79 37.38 8.63
N ARG A 81 -29.50 36.12 8.92
CA ARG A 81 -30.42 35.16 9.55
C ARG A 81 -29.73 34.41 10.68
N ILE A 82 -30.37 34.36 11.85
CA ILE A 82 -29.97 33.45 12.93
C ILE A 82 -30.69 32.13 12.70
N LEU A 83 -29.91 31.08 12.46
CA LEU A 83 -30.38 29.73 12.18
C LEU A 83 -30.22 28.88 13.44
N THR A 84 -31.31 28.26 13.87
CA THR A 84 -31.30 27.25 14.92
C THR A 84 -30.40 26.10 14.51
N THR A 85 -29.36 25.85 15.30
CA THR A 85 -28.49 24.68 15.09
C THR A 85 -28.86 23.59 16.09
N PRO A 86 -29.38 22.45 15.61
CA PRO A 86 -30.03 21.46 16.46
C PRO A 86 -29.11 20.67 17.40
N LEU A 87 -27.78 20.76 17.22
CA LEU A 87 -26.77 19.93 17.90
C LEU A 87 -25.72 20.72 18.70
N THR A 88 -25.85 22.05 18.79
CA THR A 88 -24.94 22.92 19.54
C THR A 88 -25.76 23.86 20.43
N ASP A 89 -25.14 24.29 21.51
CA ASP A 89 -25.58 25.38 22.38
C ASP A 89 -25.51 26.76 21.71
N HIS A 90 -24.84 26.86 20.55
CA HIS A 90 -24.88 28.03 19.69
C HIS A 90 -25.99 27.94 18.63
N LYS A 91 -26.29 29.07 17.98
CA LYS A 91 -27.09 29.22 16.75
C LYS A 91 -26.17 29.74 15.65
N ALA A 92 -26.28 29.18 14.45
CA ALA A 92 -25.49 29.67 13.31
C ALA A 92 -26.01 31.02 12.82
N ILE A 93 -25.12 31.88 12.33
CA ILE A 93 -25.50 33.12 11.66
C ILE A 93 -25.15 33.00 10.18
N SER A 94 -26.17 33.14 9.33
CA SER A 94 -26.05 33.15 7.88
C SER A 94 -26.15 34.57 7.36
N LEU A 95 -25.23 34.96 6.49
CA LEU A 95 -25.32 36.16 5.68
C LEU A 95 -25.58 35.77 4.23
N ILE A 96 -26.72 36.18 3.69
CA ILE A 96 -27.00 36.05 2.26
C ILE A 96 -26.70 37.40 1.62
N ALA A 97 -25.70 37.43 0.74
CA ALA A 97 -25.33 38.63 0.02
C ALA A 97 -25.60 38.44 -1.47
N SER A 98 -26.46 39.29 -2.04
CA SER A 98 -26.87 39.24 -3.44
C SER A 98 -25.90 40.02 -4.31
N PHE A 99 -24.86 39.36 -4.82
CA PHE A 99 -23.93 39.93 -5.80
C PHE A 99 -24.17 39.27 -7.16
N CYS A 100 -24.91 39.96 -8.03
CA CYS A 100 -25.33 39.55 -9.38
C CYS A 100 -26.20 38.26 -9.46
N PRO A 101 -27.31 38.28 -10.24
CA PRO A 101 -28.00 37.06 -10.65
C PRO A 101 -27.25 36.41 -11.83
N ASN A 102 -27.30 35.08 -11.93
CA ASN A 102 -26.93 34.25 -13.10
C ASN A 102 -25.59 33.53 -13.10
N ILE A 103 -25.19 32.90 -11.99
CA ILE A 103 -24.47 31.63 -12.09
C ILE A 103 -25.11 30.64 -11.12
N THR A 104 -26.23 30.04 -11.53
CA THR A 104 -26.64 28.76 -10.92
C THR A 104 -25.62 27.72 -11.37
N PRO A 105 -24.77 27.19 -10.47
CA PRO A 105 -23.84 26.15 -10.85
C PRO A 105 -24.66 24.87 -10.96
N THR A 106 -25.14 24.55 -12.16
CA THR A 106 -25.68 23.22 -12.43
C THR A 106 -24.51 22.24 -12.52
N PHE A 107 -23.89 21.93 -11.38
CA PHE A 107 -22.92 20.85 -11.25
C PHE A 107 -23.66 19.50 -11.34
N LYS A 108 -24.13 19.14 -12.55
CA LYS A 108 -24.62 17.78 -12.80
C LYS A 108 -23.40 16.86 -12.92
N SER A 109 -23.40 15.82 -12.09
CA SER A 109 -22.39 14.74 -12.10
C SER A 109 -22.16 14.20 -13.52
N SER A 110 -20.88 13.96 -13.84
CA SER A 110 -20.40 13.45 -15.13
C SER A 110 -21.00 12.11 -15.59
N TYR A 111 -21.52 11.28 -14.68
CA TYR A 111 -22.20 10.01 -14.99
C TYR A 111 -22.91 9.43 -13.75
N TRP A 112 -23.89 8.53 -13.96
CA TRP A 112 -24.66 7.88 -12.89
C TRP A 112 -23.91 6.70 -12.26
N LYS A 113 -24.15 6.46 -10.96
CA LYS A 113 -23.62 5.30 -10.21
C LYS A 113 -24.69 4.78 -9.27
N LEU A 114 -24.81 3.46 -9.16
CA LEU A 114 -25.72 2.83 -8.21
C LEU A 114 -25.35 3.18 -6.77
N ASN A 115 -26.36 3.58 -5.99
CA ASN A 115 -26.24 3.68 -4.54
C ASN A 115 -26.47 2.30 -3.92
N ASN A 116 -25.39 1.68 -3.43
CA ASN A 116 -25.42 0.34 -2.85
C ASN A 116 -26.41 0.17 -1.67
N SER A 117 -26.83 1.26 -1.01
CA SER A 117 -27.87 1.17 0.03
C SER A 117 -29.24 0.72 -0.50
N ILE A 118 -29.50 0.89 -1.81
CA ILE A 118 -30.74 0.46 -2.47
C ILE A 118 -30.82 -1.08 -2.50
N LEU A 119 -29.68 -1.76 -2.63
CA LEU A 119 -29.59 -3.23 -2.66
C LEU A 119 -29.91 -3.89 -1.32
N LYS A 120 -30.21 -3.12 -0.26
CA LYS A 120 -30.70 -3.65 1.03
C LYS A 120 -32.22 -3.82 1.05
N ASN A 121 -32.95 -3.27 0.08
CA ASN A 121 -34.40 -3.32 0.03
C ASN A 121 -34.87 -4.61 -0.68
N VAL A 122 -35.67 -5.42 0.01
CA VAL A 122 -36.16 -6.72 -0.49
C VAL A 122 -37.02 -6.56 -1.74
N LEU A 123 -37.93 -5.57 -1.79
CA LEU A 123 -38.79 -5.32 -2.96
C LEU A 123 -37.99 -4.98 -4.21
N VAL A 124 -36.90 -4.23 -4.02
CA VAL A 124 -35.97 -3.89 -5.11
C VAL A 124 -35.25 -5.14 -5.61
N ILE A 125 -34.79 -6.01 -4.70
CA ILE A 125 -34.13 -7.28 -5.06
C ILE A 125 -35.09 -8.15 -5.88
N ASP A 126 -36.34 -8.32 -5.44
CA ASP A 126 -37.30 -9.19 -6.11
C ASP A 126 -37.70 -8.64 -7.49
N LYS A 127 -37.90 -7.33 -7.61
CA LYS A 127 -38.17 -6.69 -8.91
C LYS A 127 -37.02 -6.90 -9.90
N VAL A 128 -35.78 -6.75 -9.45
CA VAL A 128 -34.59 -6.96 -10.30
C VAL A 128 -34.44 -8.43 -10.70
N LYS A 129 -34.70 -9.38 -9.79
CA LYS A 129 -34.72 -10.82 -10.13
C LYS A 129 -35.74 -11.13 -11.22
N LEU A 130 -36.95 -10.53 -11.15
CA LEU A 130 -37.96 -10.68 -12.20
C LEU A 130 -37.49 -10.13 -13.55
N LEU A 131 -36.83 -8.97 -13.57
CA LEU A 131 -36.25 -8.41 -14.79
C LEU A 131 -35.17 -9.33 -15.38
N ILE A 132 -34.25 -9.84 -14.55
CA ILE A 132 -33.21 -10.78 -14.99
C ILE A 132 -33.84 -12.03 -15.62
N ASN A 133 -34.83 -12.63 -14.95
CA ASN A 133 -35.53 -13.81 -15.44
C ASN A 133 -36.29 -13.54 -16.75
N HIS A 134 -36.93 -12.37 -16.88
CA HIS A 134 -37.64 -11.97 -18.09
C HIS A 134 -36.70 -11.89 -19.29
N PHE A 135 -35.59 -11.15 -19.16
CA PHE A 135 -34.62 -10.99 -20.23
C PHE A 135 -33.82 -12.27 -20.52
N TRP A 136 -33.60 -13.12 -19.51
CA TRP A 136 -33.02 -14.45 -19.69
C TRP A 136 -33.90 -15.34 -20.58
N LYS A 137 -35.21 -15.43 -20.28
CA LYS A 137 -36.15 -16.19 -21.12
C LYS A 137 -36.21 -15.64 -22.55
N LYS A 138 -36.22 -14.31 -22.70
CA LYS A 138 -36.21 -13.67 -24.01
C LYS A 138 -34.93 -13.98 -24.80
N ALA A 139 -33.78 -13.98 -24.12
CA ALA A 139 -32.49 -14.35 -24.71
C ALA A 139 -32.46 -15.81 -25.19
N LEU A 140 -33.07 -16.73 -24.43
CA LEU A 140 -33.20 -18.13 -24.83
C LEU A 140 -34.09 -18.30 -26.07
N ILE A 141 -35.21 -17.58 -26.13
CA ILE A 141 -36.16 -17.67 -27.26
C ILE A 141 -35.55 -17.15 -28.56
N ASN A 142 -34.84 -16.02 -28.50
CA ASN A 142 -34.28 -15.38 -29.69
C ASN A 142 -32.81 -15.71 -29.97
N ASN A 143 -32.19 -16.55 -29.13
CA ASN A 143 -30.77 -16.91 -29.16
C ASN A 143 -29.82 -15.70 -29.31
N ASN A 144 -30.12 -14.60 -28.62
CA ASN A 144 -29.33 -13.38 -28.65
C ASN A 144 -29.15 -12.81 -27.24
N PHE A 145 -28.08 -13.22 -26.58
CA PHE A 145 -27.74 -12.82 -25.21
C PHE A 145 -27.14 -11.42 -25.19
N SER A 146 -26.36 -11.02 -26.19
CA SER A 146 -25.78 -9.67 -26.30
C SER A 146 -26.82 -8.55 -26.26
N ARG A 147 -27.84 -8.63 -27.12
CA ARG A 147 -28.92 -7.63 -27.18
C ARG A 147 -29.73 -7.60 -25.90
N ASN A 148 -30.11 -8.77 -25.38
CA ASN A 148 -30.93 -8.86 -24.17
C ASN A 148 -30.16 -8.42 -22.92
N TRP A 149 -28.83 -8.59 -22.87
CA TRP A 149 -27.99 -8.07 -21.80
C TRP A 149 -27.98 -6.54 -21.76
N GLU A 150 -27.85 -5.88 -22.92
CA GLU A 150 -27.89 -4.42 -22.99
C GLU A 150 -29.27 -3.87 -22.58
N LEU A 151 -30.36 -4.51 -23.03
CA LEU A 151 -31.72 -4.15 -22.63
C LEU A 151 -31.97 -4.37 -21.12
N LEU A 152 -31.49 -5.48 -20.57
CA LEU A 152 -31.56 -5.74 -19.13
C LEU A 152 -30.84 -4.65 -18.33
N LYS A 153 -29.60 -4.31 -18.70
CA LYS A 153 -28.84 -3.24 -18.04
C LYS A 153 -29.55 -1.90 -18.12
N PHE A 154 -30.15 -1.58 -19.27
CA PHE A 154 -30.94 -0.37 -19.45
C PHE A 154 -32.14 -0.32 -18.49
N GLU A 155 -32.98 -1.35 -18.47
CA GLU A 155 -34.18 -1.41 -17.63
C GLU A 155 -33.84 -1.40 -16.13
N VAL A 156 -32.84 -2.18 -15.72
CA VAL A 156 -32.37 -2.21 -14.33
C VAL A 156 -31.82 -0.84 -13.90
N THR A 157 -31.03 -0.20 -14.77
CA THR A 157 -30.47 1.13 -14.49
C THR A 157 -31.56 2.20 -14.40
N LYS A 158 -32.55 2.14 -15.30
CA LYS A 158 -33.73 3.02 -15.27
C LYS A 158 -34.48 2.88 -13.95
N TYR A 159 -34.82 1.64 -13.57
CA TYR A 159 -35.49 1.34 -12.30
C TYR A 159 -34.71 1.87 -11.09
N PHE A 160 -33.39 1.63 -11.03
CA PHE A 160 -32.56 2.14 -9.94
C PHE A 160 -32.47 3.67 -9.89
N ARG A 161 -32.48 4.35 -11.04
CA ARG A 161 -32.50 5.82 -11.10
C ARG A 161 -33.80 6.39 -10.56
N GLU A 162 -34.93 5.85 -11.00
CA GLU A 162 -36.27 6.27 -10.56
C GLU A 162 -36.45 6.03 -9.05
N PHE A 163 -36.16 4.81 -8.59
CA PHE A 163 -36.24 4.48 -7.16
C PHE A 163 -35.26 5.30 -6.33
N GLY A 164 -34.02 5.47 -6.80
CA GLY A 164 -33.00 6.27 -6.13
C GLY A 164 -33.36 7.75 -6.02
N ALA A 165 -33.99 8.32 -7.05
CA ALA A 165 -34.49 9.70 -7.04
C ALA A 165 -35.63 9.87 -6.02
N SER A 166 -36.60 8.95 -6.01
CA SER A 166 -37.69 8.91 -5.05
C SER A 166 -37.17 8.81 -3.60
N LEU A 167 -36.24 7.88 -3.35
CA LEU A 167 -35.61 7.69 -2.04
C LEU A 167 -34.81 8.92 -1.59
N SER A 168 -34.11 9.58 -2.52
CA SER A 168 -33.35 10.81 -2.22
C SER A 168 -34.26 12.02 -1.97
N LYS A 169 -35.46 12.05 -2.57
CA LYS A 169 -36.50 13.03 -2.25
C LYS A 169 -37.05 12.78 -0.85
N SER A 170 -37.53 11.57 -0.58
CA SER A 170 -38.07 11.17 0.73
C SER A 170 -37.08 11.42 1.88
N ARG A 171 -35.78 11.14 1.70
CA ARG A 171 -34.74 11.44 2.71
C ARG A 171 -34.52 12.93 2.95
N ARG A 172 -34.66 13.78 1.92
CA ARG A 172 -34.56 15.24 2.06
C ARG A 172 -35.79 15.79 2.77
N ASP A 173 -36.96 15.24 2.47
CA ASP A 173 -38.21 15.62 3.12
C ASP A 173 -38.17 15.21 4.61
N GLU A 174 -37.70 13.99 4.92
CA GLU A 174 -37.44 13.52 6.29
C GLU A 174 -36.51 14.47 7.05
N GLU A 175 -35.34 14.81 6.48
CA GLU A 175 -34.39 15.73 7.10
C GLU A 175 -34.98 17.13 7.31
N THR A 176 -35.72 17.64 6.32
CA THR A 176 -36.37 18.95 6.41
C THR A 176 -37.41 18.96 7.52
N ASN A 177 -38.25 17.92 7.61
CA ASN A 177 -39.26 17.78 8.65
C ASN A 177 -38.66 17.68 10.05
N VAL A 178 -37.59 16.91 10.22
CA VAL A 178 -36.86 16.80 11.50
C VAL A 178 -36.28 18.16 11.90
N ILE A 179 -35.64 18.87 10.97
CA ILE A 179 -35.06 20.20 11.24
C ILE A 179 -36.15 21.24 11.55
N SER A 180 -37.25 21.24 10.80
CA SER A 180 -38.39 22.13 11.04
C SER A 180 -39.00 21.88 12.42
N ARG A 181 -39.23 20.60 12.79
CA ARG A 181 -39.79 20.24 14.11
C ARG A 181 -38.88 20.64 15.26
N ILE A 182 -37.57 20.44 15.13
CA ILE A 182 -36.60 20.93 16.12
C ILE A 182 -36.67 22.46 16.19
N THR A 183 -36.73 23.13 15.03
CA THR A 183 -36.80 24.59 14.97
C THR A 183 -38.05 25.13 15.67
N GLU A 184 -39.23 24.56 15.41
CA GLU A 184 -40.49 24.88 16.08
C GLU A 184 -40.37 24.75 17.59
N ILE A 185 -39.95 23.60 18.11
CA ILE A 185 -39.79 23.38 19.56
C ILE A 185 -38.78 24.37 20.16
N THR A 186 -37.69 24.67 19.43
CA THR A 186 -36.66 25.58 19.92
C THR A 186 -37.08 27.06 19.91
N GLN A 187 -38.15 27.43 19.19
CA GLN A 187 -38.72 28.77 19.16
C GLN A 187 -39.75 29.02 20.27
N ILE A 188 -40.25 27.97 20.93
CA ILE A 188 -41.16 28.09 22.08
C ILE A 188 -40.42 28.77 23.25
N SER A 189 -41.07 29.76 23.87
CA SER A 189 -40.55 30.47 25.05
C SER A 189 -40.28 29.50 26.21
N PRO A 190 -39.22 29.70 27.02
CA PRO A 190 -38.90 28.81 28.14
C PRO A 190 -40.05 28.61 29.14
N GLU A 191 -40.90 29.63 29.29
CA GLU A 191 -42.07 29.63 30.18
C GLU A 191 -43.21 28.70 29.70
N ASN A 192 -43.24 28.37 28.41
CA ASN A 192 -44.31 27.59 27.75
C ASN A 192 -43.84 26.20 27.30
N LEU A 193 -42.64 25.75 27.70
CA LEU A 193 -42.06 24.50 27.23
C LEU A 193 -42.54 23.31 28.09
N SER A 194 -43.26 22.35 27.50
CA SER A 194 -43.74 21.17 28.24
C SER A 194 -42.68 20.06 28.33
N GLU A 195 -42.85 19.13 29.28
CA GLU A 195 -41.98 17.94 29.39
C GLU A 195 -42.07 17.03 28.15
N ASN A 196 -43.22 17.03 27.46
CA ASN A 196 -43.41 16.29 26.21
C ASN A 196 -42.65 16.93 25.05
N ASP A 197 -42.56 18.26 24.99
CA ASP A 197 -41.77 18.97 23.98
C ASP A 197 -40.26 18.69 24.16
N LEU A 198 -39.79 18.57 25.40
CA LEU A 198 -38.40 18.17 25.70
C LEU A 198 -38.12 16.73 25.24
N LYS A 199 -39.06 15.81 25.46
CA LYS A 199 -38.93 14.41 24.98
C LYS A 199 -38.93 14.34 23.45
N ASP A 200 -39.83 15.07 22.78
CA ASP A 200 -39.86 15.14 21.32
C ASP A 200 -38.55 15.75 20.78
N LEU A 201 -38.06 16.83 21.39
CA LEU A 201 -36.78 17.45 21.02
C LEU A 201 -35.62 16.44 21.06
N ILE A 202 -35.50 15.64 22.12
CA ILE A 202 -34.45 14.61 22.24
C ILE A 202 -34.62 13.54 21.14
N ILE A 203 -35.85 13.10 20.88
CA ILE A 203 -36.14 12.11 19.83
C ILE A 203 -35.73 12.65 18.45
N GLN A 204 -36.12 13.88 18.12
CA GLN A 204 -35.78 14.50 16.83
C GLN A 204 -34.27 14.76 16.70
N GLN A 205 -33.59 15.18 17.77
CA GLN A 205 -32.14 15.33 17.81
C GLN A 205 -31.41 14.00 17.56
N ASN A 206 -31.91 12.90 18.15
CA ASN A 206 -31.37 11.56 17.91
C ASN A 206 -31.59 11.11 16.45
N LYS A 207 -32.78 11.35 15.89
CA LYS A 207 -33.06 11.09 14.46
C LYS A 207 -32.11 11.89 13.56
N LEU A 208 -31.89 13.17 13.85
CA LEU A 208 -30.97 14.00 13.07
C LEU A 208 -29.52 13.51 13.17
N ASN A 209 -29.09 13.09 14.37
CA ASN A 209 -27.78 12.47 14.57
C ASN A 209 -27.62 11.20 13.72
N GLU A 210 -28.65 10.37 13.62
CA GLU A 210 -28.64 9.19 12.77
C GLU A 210 -28.57 9.56 11.27
N ILE A 211 -29.31 10.57 10.83
CA ILE A 211 -29.24 11.09 9.46
C ILE A 211 -27.82 11.55 9.13
N TYR A 212 -27.18 12.31 10.01
CA TYR A 212 -25.80 12.78 9.83
C TYR A 212 -24.77 11.64 9.91
N ARG A 213 -24.98 10.65 10.77
CA ARG A 213 -24.16 9.44 10.83
C ARG A 213 -24.19 8.71 9.48
N ARG A 214 -25.38 8.48 8.94
CA ARG A 214 -25.58 7.86 7.61
C ARG A 214 -24.94 8.67 6.47
N LYS A 215 -25.04 10.01 6.49
CA LYS A 215 -24.35 10.87 5.51
C LYS A 215 -22.83 10.80 5.64
N ALA A 216 -22.32 10.78 6.86
CA ALA A 216 -20.90 10.66 7.15
C ALA A 216 -20.33 9.30 6.74
N GLU A 217 -21.07 8.20 6.93
CA GLU A 217 -20.72 6.89 6.38
C GLU A 217 -20.57 6.94 4.85
N GLY A 218 -21.49 7.62 4.15
CA GLY A 218 -21.37 7.83 2.71
C GLY A 218 -20.12 8.64 2.34
N ALA A 219 -19.84 9.73 3.05
CA ALA A 219 -18.66 10.57 2.82
C ALA A 219 -17.35 9.83 3.11
N PHE A 220 -17.35 8.99 4.15
CA PHE A 220 -16.25 8.10 4.48
C PHE A 220 -15.91 7.18 3.30
N VAL A 221 -16.92 6.49 2.73
CA VAL A 221 -16.73 5.63 1.56
C VAL A 221 -16.15 6.42 0.37
N ARG A 222 -16.65 7.65 0.13
CA ARG A 222 -16.20 8.50 -0.99
C ARG A 222 -14.80 9.11 -0.77
N SER A 223 -14.39 9.35 0.48
CA SER A 223 -13.05 9.81 0.84
C SER A 223 -11.94 8.77 0.54
N ARG A 224 -12.32 7.49 0.40
CA ARG A 224 -11.45 6.31 0.25
C ARG A 224 -10.36 6.18 1.34
N ARG A 225 -10.60 6.70 2.54
CA ARG A 225 -9.74 6.42 3.70
C ARG A 225 -10.03 5.01 4.23
N LYS A 226 -8.98 4.31 4.69
CA LYS A 226 -9.10 2.95 5.23
C LYS A 226 -9.71 2.97 6.64
N TRP A 227 -10.20 1.79 7.00
CA TRP A 227 -10.87 1.29 8.22
C TRP A 227 -10.16 1.61 9.56
N LEU A 228 -9.84 2.89 9.83
CA LEU A 228 -9.11 3.31 11.03
C LEU A 228 -10.00 3.84 12.16
N GLU A 229 -11.28 4.05 11.90
CA GLU A 229 -12.14 4.91 12.74
C GLU A 229 -13.56 4.36 12.89
N GLU A 230 -13.74 3.03 13.06
CA GLU A 230 -14.99 2.56 13.68
C GLU A 230 -14.95 2.92 15.17
N GLY A 231 -15.39 4.15 15.48
CA GLY A 231 -15.49 4.67 16.85
C GLY A 231 -15.23 6.17 17.01
N GLU A 232 -14.65 6.84 16.00
CA GLU A 232 -14.34 8.28 16.06
C GLU A 232 -15.35 9.07 15.23
N GLN A 233 -16.13 9.92 15.90
CA GLN A 233 -17.35 10.56 15.37
C GLN A 233 -17.09 11.90 14.66
N ASN A 234 -15.98 12.07 13.94
CA ASN A 234 -15.74 13.34 13.24
C ASN A 234 -16.33 13.35 11.82
N THR A 235 -17.61 13.73 11.71
CA THR A 235 -18.35 13.80 10.44
C THR A 235 -17.81 14.90 9.52
N ALA A 236 -17.48 16.07 10.05
CA ALA A 236 -16.94 17.21 9.28
C ALA A 236 -15.62 16.87 8.57
N TYR A 237 -14.75 16.12 9.24
CA TYR A 237 -13.49 15.66 8.67
C TYR A 237 -13.67 14.84 7.39
N PHE A 238 -14.59 13.86 7.39
CA PHE A 238 -14.81 13.01 6.22
C PHE A 238 -15.36 13.81 5.05
N PHE A 239 -16.25 14.76 5.30
CA PHE A 239 -16.73 15.67 4.26
C PHE A 239 -15.61 16.56 3.71
N GLN A 240 -14.76 17.12 4.55
CA GLN A 240 -13.62 17.93 4.12
C GLN A 240 -12.63 17.10 3.30
N LEU A 241 -12.28 15.90 3.76
CA LEU A 241 -11.43 14.99 3.01
C LEU A 241 -12.01 14.60 1.66
N GLU A 242 -13.31 14.30 1.61
CA GLU A 242 -14.01 14.00 0.37
C GLU A 242 -13.86 15.16 -0.61
N ARG A 243 -14.11 16.40 -0.16
CA ARG A 243 -13.97 17.62 -0.96
C ARG A 243 -12.54 17.84 -1.45
N THR A 244 -11.56 17.82 -0.54
CA THR A 244 -10.13 18.00 -0.89
C THR A 244 -9.67 16.94 -1.89
N ARG A 245 -10.08 15.68 -1.70
CA ARG A 245 -9.78 14.59 -2.63
C ARG A 245 -10.46 14.80 -3.99
N GLY A 246 -11.70 15.27 -3.99
CA GLY A 246 -12.44 15.60 -5.20
C GLY A 246 -11.72 16.67 -6.02
N GLN A 247 -11.31 17.76 -5.36
CA GLN A 247 -10.55 18.85 -5.97
C GLN A 247 -9.20 18.38 -6.51
N PHE A 248 -8.43 17.62 -5.71
CA PHE A 248 -7.09 17.15 -6.11
C PHE A 248 -7.10 16.20 -7.30
N ASN A 249 -8.15 15.37 -7.45
CA ASN A 249 -8.25 14.44 -8.58
C ASN A 249 -8.98 15.03 -9.78
N SER A 250 -9.33 16.32 -9.75
CA SER A 250 -10.04 16.97 -10.84
C SER A 250 -9.10 17.94 -11.54
N ILE A 251 -9.06 17.87 -12.87
CA ILE A 251 -8.42 18.91 -13.67
C ILE A 251 -9.31 20.15 -13.59
N GLN A 252 -8.74 21.23 -13.04
CA GLN A 252 -9.39 22.55 -12.98
C GLN A 252 -8.80 23.49 -14.03
N LYS A 253 -7.49 23.41 -14.25
CA LYS A 253 -6.74 24.22 -15.21
C LYS A 253 -5.70 23.34 -15.90
N LEU A 254 -5.39 23.64 -17.16
CA LEU A 254 -4.27 23.04 -17.89
C LEU A 254 -3.49 24.12 -18.62
N ASN A 255 -2.18 23.88 -18.76
CA ASN A 255 -1.34 24.62 -19.69
C ASN A 255 -1.42 23.93 -21.06
N ILE A 256 -2.00 24.63 -22.03
CA ILE A 256 -2.15 24.20 -23.42
C ILE A 256 -1.34 25.16 -24.28
N ASN A 257 -0.29 24.67 -24.94
CA ASN A 257 0.57 25.47 -25.83
C ASN A 257 1.10 26.76 -25.18
N ASN A 258 1.54 26.68 -23.91
CA ASN A 258 2.00 27.81 -23.08
C ASN A 258 0.91 28.80 -22.61
N PHE A 259 -0.38 28.49 -22.82
CA PHE A 259 -1.51 29.24 -22.30
C PHE A 259 -2.25 28.44 -21.23
N ILE A 260 -2.42 29.02 -20.04
CA ILE A 260 -3.21 28.40 -18.97
C ILE A 260 -4.68 28.71 -19.21
N THR A 261 -5.49 27.67 -19.41
CA THR A 261 -6.95 27.77 -19.56
C THR A 261 -7.67 27.06 -18.41
N ASP A 262 -8.82 27.59 -18.04
CA ASP A 262 -9.81 26.96 -17.14
C ASP A 262 -11.16 26.71 -17.84
N ASP A 263 -11.24 26.94 -19.16
CA ASP A 263 -12.43 26.65 -19.95
C ASP A 263 -12.67 25.13 -20.07
N PRO A 264 -13.81 24.61 -19.56
CA PRO A 264 -14.09 23.17 -19.57
C PRO A 264 -14.15 22.56 -20.97
N GLN A 265 -14.62 23.30 -21.99
CA GLN A 265 -14.77 22.76 -23.35
C GLN A 265 -13.41 22.61 -24.04
N THR A 266 -12.57 23.63 -23.94
CA THR A 266 -11.19 23.61 -24.44
C THR A 266 -10.38 22.50 -23.78
N ILE A 267 -10.47 22.38 -22.44
CA ILE A 267 -9.83 21.30 -21.68
C ILE A 267 -10.32 19.93 -22.16
N ALA A 268 -11.63 19.76 -22.35
CA ALA A 268 -12.22 18.50 -22.80
C ALA A 268 -11.74 18.07 -24.18
N LYS A 269 -11.69 19.00 -25.14
CA LYS A 269 -11.21 18.75 -26.50
C LYS A 269 -9.73 18.40 -26.50
N TYR A 270 -8.90 19.20 -25.82
CA TYR A 270 -7.45 18.95 -25.71
C TYR A 270 -7.14 17.58 -25.09
N CYS A 271 -7.82 17.24 -23.98
CA CYS A 271 -7.64 15.94 -23.35
C CYS A 271 -8.02 14.78 -24.29
N SER A 272 -9.13 14.92 -25.03
CA SER A 272 -9.56 13.92 -26.01
C SER A 272 -8.54 13.74 -27.13
N THR A 273 -8.06 14.84 -27.72
CA THR A 273 -7.06 14.82 -28.81
C THR A 273 -5.77 14.16 -28.33
N PHE A 274 -5.23 14.62 -27.20
CA PHE A 274 -3.99 14.08 -26.64
C PHE A 274 -4.02 12.57 -26.42
N TYR A 275 -5.09 12.06 -25.80
CA TYR A 275 -5.21 10.62 -25.56
C TYR A 275 -5.58 9.84 -26.82
N SER A 276 -6.32 10.44 -27.76
CA SER A 276 -6.58 9.82 -29.07
C SER A 276 -5.28 9.57 -29.83
N GLU A 277 -4.39 10.56 -29.88
CA GLU A 277 -3.05 10.43 -30.49
C GLU A 277 -2.18 9.43 -29.71
N LEU A 278 -2.23 9.46 -28.38
CA LEU A 278 -1.48 8.51 -27.56
C LEU A 278 -1.88 7.05 -27.84
N TYR A 279 -3.17 6.77 -28.04
CA TYR A 279 -3.67 5.41 -28.27
C TYR A 279 -3.83 5.05 -29.74
N GLU A 280 -3.38 5.90 -30.67
CA GLU A 280 -3.28 5.55 -32.08
C GLU A 280 -2.22 4.47 -32.30
N SER A 281 -2.49 3.51 -33.18
CA SER A 281 -1.54 2.43 -33.47
C SER A 281 -0.45 2.92 -34.43
N HIS A 282 0.80 2.58 -34.12
CA HIS A 282 1.94 2.73 -35.02
C HIS A 282 2.57 1.36 -35.29
N TYR A 283 1.75 0.30 -35.30
CA TYR A 283 2.20 -1.07 -35.48
C TYR A 283 2.90 -1.25 -36.83
N ASN A 284 4.16 -1.69 -36.79
CA ASN A 284 4.91 -2.08 -37.97
C ASN A 284 4.95 -3.61 -38.05
N LYS A 285 4.18 -4.16 -38.99
CA LYS A 285 4.08 -5.61 -39.20
C LYS A 285 5.43 -6.25 -39.53
N CYS A 286 6.21 -5.62 -40.41
CA CYS A 286 7.51 -6.14 -40.86
C CYS A 286 8.51 -6.22 -39.70
N GLU A 287 8.63 -5.15 -38.91
CA GLU A 287 9.51 -5.14 -37.72
C GLU A 287 9.08 -6.20 -36.69
N SER A 288 7.77 -6.38 -36.49
CA SER A 288 7.25 -7.42 -35.59
C SER A 288 7.57 -8.83 -36.09
N GLU A 289 7.33 -9.11 -37.36
CA GLU A 289 7.66 -10.41 -37.97
C GLU A 289 9.16 -10.71 -37.88
N ILE A 290 10.01 -9.75 -38.23
CA ILE A 290 11.47 -9.85 -38.07
C ILE A 290 11.83 -10.20 -36.63
N PHE A 291 11.27 -9.48 -35.65
CA PHE A 291 11.52 -9.73 -34.23
C PHE A 291 11.16 -11.16 -33.83
N PHE A 292 9.95 -11.63 -34.15
CA PHE A 292 9.50 -12.98 -33.77
C PHE A 292 10.26 -14.09 -34.50
N THR A 293 10.72 -13.86 -35.73
CA THR A 293 11.58 -14.81 -36.46
C THR A 293 12.96 -14.95 -35.82
N HIS A 294 13.55 -13.86 -35.33
CA HIS A 294 14.85 -13.89 -34.64
C HIS A 294 14.77 -14.44 -33.22
N LEU A 295 13.58 -14.44 -32.61
CA LEU A 295 13.37 -14.95 -31.26
C LEU A 295 13.24 -16.48 -31.28
N THR A 296 14.37 -17.19 -31.39
CA THR A 296 14.40 -18.65 -31.54
C THR A 296 14.18 -19.41 -30.22
N GLU A 297 14.68 -18.88 -29.10
CA GLU A 297 14.58 -19.52 -27.79
C GLU A 297 13.60 -18.77 -26.88
N THR A 298 12.47 -19.39 -26.56
CA THR A 298 11.48 -18.85 -25.62
C THR A 298 10.76 -20.01 -24.95
N LYS A 299 10.55 -19.93 -23.64
CA LYS A 299 9.74 -20.93 -22.93
C LYS A 299 8.30 -20.83 -23.40
N SER A 300 7.69 -21.93 -23.76
CA SER A 300 6.25 -22.01 -24.06
C SER A 300 5.53 -22.88 -23.04
N ILE A 301 4.22 -22.70 -22.93
CA ILE A 301 3.39 -23.64 -22.18
C ILE A 301 3.35 -24.99 -22.88
N ASN A 302 3.25 -26.08 -22.12
CA ASN A 302 3.05 -27.42 -22.67
C ASN A 302 1.58 -27.67 -23.04
N ASP A 303 1.28 -28.79 -23.68
CA ASP A 303 -0.07 -29.08 -24.18
C ASP A 303 -1.11 -29.20 -23.05
N ASP A 304 -0.77 -29.78 -21.89
CA ASP A 304 -1.69 -29.84 -20.74
C ASP A 304 -2.05 -28.44 -20.22
N GLN A 305 -1.05 -27.56 -20.09
CA GLN A 305 -1.23 -26.18 -19.67
C GLN A 305 -2.03 -25.38 -20.71
N ARG A 306 -1.78 -25.62 -22.00
CA ARG A 306 -2.56 -25.04 -23.10
C ARG A 306 -4.01 -25.46 -22.99
N ASN A 307 -4.29 -26.75 -22.84
CA ASN A 307 -5.65 -27.30 -22.74
C ASN A 307 -6.43 -26.69 -21.56
N VAL A 308 -5.77 -26.48 -20.42
CA VAL A 308 -6.39 -25.77 -19.28
C VAL A 308 -6.77 -24.34 -19.65
N CYS A 309 -5.88 -23.60 -20.29
CA CYS A 309 -6.14 -22.21 -20.68
C CYS A 309 -7.20 -22.10 -21.79
N ASP A 310 -7.23 -23.05 -22.72
CA ASP A 310 -8.05 -23.03 -23.94
C ASP A 310 -9.42 -23.71 -23.78
N SER A 311 -9.68 -24.35 -22.64
CA SER A 311 -10.97 -24.99 -22.34
C SER A 311 -12.18 -24.05 -22.52
N PRO A 312 -13.36 -24.53 -22.95
CA PRO A 312 -14.54 -23.69 -23.04
C PRO A 312 -14.90 -23.02 -21.69
N LEU A 313 -15.49 -21.82 -21.72
CA LEU A 313 -15.94 -21.15 -20.50
C LEU A 313 -16.97 -22.01 -19.75
N SER A 314 -16.88 -22.02 -18.41
CA SER A 314 -17.86 -22.68 -17.54
C SER A 314 -18.69 -21.67 -16.73
N PRO A 315 -19.95 -22.00 -16.38
CA PRO A 315 -20.76 -21.17 -15.47
C PRO A 315 -20.12 -21.01 -14.08
N ALA A 316 -19.38 -22.03 -13.63
CA ALA A 316 -18.68 -22.00 -12.35
C ALA A 316 -17.56 -20.95 -12.31
N GLU A 317 -16.80 -20.78 -13.40
CA GLU A 317 -15.79 -19.73 -13.52
C GLU A 317 -16.41 -18.34 -13.45
N VAL A 318 -17.56 -18.13 -14.11
CA VAL A 318 -18.28 -16.86 -14.09
C VAL A 318 -18.77 -16.55 -12.66
N LEU A 319 -19.40 -17.52 -12.00
CA LEU A 319 -19.85 -17.36 -10.62
C LEU A 319 -18.69 -17.07 -9.67
N PHE A 320 -17.57 -17.77 -9.83
CA PHE A 320 -16.35 -17.53 -9.06
C PHE A 320 -15.84 -16.09 -9.27
N ALA A 321 -15.76 -15.64 -10.53
CA ALA A 321 -15.29 -14.30 -10.85
C ALA A 321 -16.19 -13.21 -10.25
N ILE A 322 -17.52 -13.38 -10.30
CA ILE A 322 -18.49 -12.48 -9.64
C ILE A 322 -18.23 -12.40 -8.14
N LYS A 323 -18.12 -13.55 -7.45
CA LYS A 323 -17.93 -13.61 -5.99
C LYS A 323 -16.59 -13.00 -5.54
N HIS A 324 -15.62 -12.88 -6.43
CA HIS A 324 -14.29 -12.29 -6.16
C HIS A 324 -14.16 -10.82 -6.59
N LEU A 325 -15.24 -10.17 -7.04
CA LEU A 325 -15.21 -8.73 -7.31
C LEU A 325 -14.94 -7.94 -6.02
N LYS A 326 -14.08 -6.92 -6.14
CA LYS A 326 -13.72 -6.06 -5.01
C LYS A 326 -14.86 -5.08 -4.69
N LEU A 327 -15.39 -5.18 -3.46
CA LEU A 327 -16.43 -4.28 -2.94
C LEU A 327 -15.97 -2.82 -2.83
N ASN A 328 -16.93 -1.91 -2.79
CA ASN A 328 -16.78 -0.46 -2.67
C ASN A 328 -15.86 0.13 -3.73
N LYS A 329 -15.77 -0.43 -4.94
CA LYS A 329 -15.01 0.13 -6.07
C LYS A 329 -15.93 0.94 -6.98
N SER A 330 -15.34 1.88 -7.73
CA SER A 330 -16.14 2.64 -8.70
C SER A 330 -16.48 1.77 -9.91
N PRO A 331 -17.75 1.78 -10.37
CA PRO A 331 -18.15 1.12 -11.59
C PRO A 331 -17.66 1.90 -12.82
N GLY A 332 -17.83 1.31 -14.00
CA GLY A 332 -17.61 1.98 -15.27
C GLY A 332 -18.77 2.91 -15.63
N VAL A 333 -19.02 3.07 -16.93
CA VAL A 333 -20.01 4.00 -17.50
C VAL A 333 -21.45 3.56 -17.29
N ASP A 334 -21.69 2.26 -17.08
CA ASP A 334 -23.02 1.71 -16.79
C ASP A 334 -23.53 2.08 -15.39
N GLY A 335 -22.62 2.41 -14.47
CA GLY A 335 -22.92 2.71 -13.09
C GLY A 335 -23.25 1.49 -12.21
N LEU A 336 -23.19 0.27 -12.73
CA LEU A 336 -23.51 -0.96 -11.99
C LEU A 336 -22.31 -1.41 -11.15
N THR A 337 -22.48 -1.41 -9.83
CA THR A 337 -21.41 -1.67 -8.86
C THR A 337 -21.12 -3.16 -8.68
N SER A 338 -19.98 -3.51 -8.08
CA SER A 338 -19.64 -4.91 -7.81
C SER A 338 -20.67 -5.58 -6.88
N GLU A 339 -21.25 -4.81 -5.96
CA GLU A 339 -22.34 -5.23 -5.08
C GLU A 339 -23.55 -5.73 -5.87
N PHE A 340 -23.92 -5.06 -6.97
CA PHE A 340 -25.03 -5.51 -7.82
C PHE A 340 -24.77 -6.94 -8.36
N TYR A 341 -23.59 -7.17 -8.94
CA TYR A 341 -23.26 -8.49 -9.48
C TYR A 341 -23.22 -9.57 -8.40
N ILE A 342 -22.68 -9.24 -7.22
CA ILE A 342 -22.61 -10.19 -6.09
C ILE A 342 -24.01 -10.51 -5.53
N THR A 343 -24.89 -9.52 -5.40
CA THR A 343 -26.27 -9.72 -4.92
C THR A 343 -27.07 -10.64 -5.83
N PHE A 344 -26.89 -10.53 -7.15
CA PHE A 344 -27.62 -11.32 -8.15
C PHE A 344 -26.76 -12.42 -8.79
N ALA A 345 -25.70 -12.87 -8.12
CA ALA A 345 -24.66 -13.73 -8.71
C ALA A 345 -25.23 -15.02 -9.31
N GLU A 346 -26.15 -15.68 -8.59
CA GLU A 346 -26.75 -16.96 -9.01
C GLU A 346 -27.62 -16.80 -10.25
N GLN A 347 -28.32 -15.66 -10.42
CA GLN A 347 -29.15 -15.40 -11.61
C GLN A 347 -28.31 -14.87 -12.79
N LEU A 348 -27.26 -14.10 -12.51
CA LEU A 348 -26.43 -13.47 -13.54
C LEU A 348 -25.38 -14.40 -14.12
N ALA A 349 -24.84 -15.36 -13.35
CA ALA A 349 -23.76 -16.22 -13.82
C ALA A 349 -24.14 -17.05 -15.08
N PRO A 350 -25.32 -17.70 -15.16
CA PRO A 350 -25.74 -18.41 -16.37
C PRO A 350 -25.93 -17.47 -17.57
N PHE A 351 -26.47 -16.26 -17.34
CA PHE A 351 -26.66 -15.26 -18.38
C PHE A 351 -25.32 -14.81 -18.95
N LEU A 352 -24.41 -14.37 -18.07
CA LEU A 352 -23.09 -13.89 -18.45
C LEU A 352 -22.25 -14.98 -19.11
N HIS A 353 -22.38 -16.25 -18.69
CA HIS A 353 -21.73 -17.37 -19.37
C HIS A 353 -22.13 -17.46 -20.84
N ARG A 354 -23.42 -17.48 -21.15
CA ARG A 354 -23.92 -17.53 -22.53
C ARG A 354 -23.57 -16.28 -23.33
N LEU A 355 -23.67 -15.11 -22.71
CA LEU A 355 -23.21 -13.84 -23.29
C LEU A 355 -21.74 -13.90 -23.70
N PHE A 356 -20.86 -14.34 -22.81
CA PHE A 356 -19.43 -14.38 -23.08
C PHE A 356 -19.06 -15.41 -24.14
N ALA A 357 -19.72 -16.57 -24.15
CA ALA A 357 -19.58 -17.54 -25.23
C ALA A 357 -19.97 -16.91 -26.58
N GLU A 358 -21.16 -16.33 -26.68
CA GLU A 358 -21.63 -15.63 -27.89
C GLU A 358 -20.65 -14.53 -28.34
N CYS A 359 -20.11 -13.75 -27.39
CA CYS A 359 -19.15 -12.70 -27.71
C CYS A 359 -17.86 -13.23 -28.35
N ILE A 360 -17.32 -14.34 -27.81
CA ILE A 360 -16.07 -14.95 -28.28
C ILE A 360 -16.30 -15.61 -29.64
N ASP A 361 -17.40 -16.34 -29.80
CA ASP A 361 -17.75 -17.03 -31.04
C ASP A 361 -17.93 -16.02 -32.19
N ASN A 362 -18.62 -14.91 -31.93
CA ASN A 362 -18.83 -13.83 -32.91
C ASN A 362 -17.64 -12.86 -33.02
N GLN A 363 -16.64 -13.00 -32.16
CA GLN A 363 -15.51 -12.08 -32.03
C GLN A 363 -15.92 -10.61 -31.91
N THR A 364 -16.97 -10.33 -31.12
CA THR A 364 -17.49 -8.98 -30.87
C THR A 364 -18.07 -8.85 -29.47
N LEU A 365 -17.84 -7.71 -28.82
CA LEU A 365 -18.48 -7.38 -27.56
C LEU A 365 -19.69 -6.45 -27.77
N PRO A 366 -20.70 -6.50 -26.88
CA PRO A 366 -21.77 -5.50 -26.85
C PRO A 366 -21.20 -4.09 -26.63
N PRO A 367 -21.86 -3.03 -27.16
CA PRO A 367 -21.30 -1.69 -27.19
C PRO A 367 -20.84 -1.16 -25.82
N THR A 368 -21.59 -1.38 -24.74
CA THR A 368 -21.18 -0.88 -23.43
C THR A 368 -20.04 -1.68 -22.79
N LEU A 369 -19.77 -2.93 -23.19
CA LEU A 369 -18.61 -3.71 -22.71
C LEU A 369 -17.30 -3.20 -23.34
N CYS A 370 -17.36 -2.59 -24.52
CA CYS A 370 -16.22 -1.94 -25.16
C CYS A 370 -15.82 -0.60 -24.51
N GLN A 371 -16.71 0.00 -23.71
CA GLN A 371 -16.56 1.36 -23.21
C GLN A 371 -15.78 1.42 -21.89
N GLY A 372 -14.73 2.24 -21.87
CA GLY A 372 -14.05 2.66 -20.65
C GLY A 372 -14.31 4.13 -20.31
N LEU A 373 -14.05 4.50 -19.07
CA LEU A 373 -13.98 5.88 -18.62
C LEU A 373 -12.63 6.14 -17.93
N LEU A 374 -11.77 6.95 -18.56
CA LEU A 374 -10.48 7.34 -17.98
C LEU A 374 -10.68 8.35 -16.86
N THR A 375 -10.19 8.03 -15.67
CA THR A 375 -10.02 8.98 -14.57
C THR A 375 -8.54 9.31 -14.45
N LEU A 376 -8.22 10.60 -14.48
CA LEU A 376 -6.85 11.08 -14.39
C LEU A 376 -6.46 11.30 -12.93
N ILE A 377 -5.31 10.77 -12.52
CA ILE A 377 -4.75 10.94 -11.18
C ILE A 377 -3.41 11.66 -11.29
N PRO A 378 -3.20 12.80 -10.62
CA PRO A 378 -1.96 13.54 -10.76
C PRO A 378 -0.79 12.77 -10.15
N LYS A 379 0.37 12.80 -10.82
CA LYS A 379 1.62 12.22 -10.32
C LYS A 379 2.08 13.05 -9.11
N PRO A 380 2.45 12.40 -7.99
CA PRO A 380 2.92 13.13 -6.80
C PRO A 380 4.13 14.01 -7.13
N LYS A 381 4.18 15.23 -6.57
CA LYS A 381 5.30 16.18 -6.71
C LYS A 381 5.62 16.61 -8.15
N LYS A 382 4.67 16.50 -9.07
CA LYS A 382 4.78 17.00 -10.44
C LYS A 382 3.75 18.10 -10.68
N ASP A 383 4.03 18.97 -11.64
CA ASP A 383 3.14 20.08 -11.98
C ASP A 383 1.82 19.56 -12.58
N PRO A 384 0.66 19.76 -11.93
CA PRO A 384 -0.63 19.31 -12.44
C PRO A 384 -1.13 20.10 -13.66
N LEU A 385 -0.48 21.20 -14.05
CA LEU A 385 -0.85 21.95 -15.25
C LEU A 385 -0.49 21.20 -16.55
N LEU A 386 0.43 20.24 -16.50
CA LEU A 386 0.88 19.46 -17.65
C LEU A 386 0.16 18.11 -17.71
N ILE A 387 -0.48 17.78 -18.83
CA ILE A 387 -1.26 16.55 -18.99
C ILE A 387 -0.42 15.27 -18.83
N ASP A 388 0.86 15.29 -19.23
CA ASP A 388 1.80 14.17 -19.03
C ASP A 388 2.07 13.82 -17.56
N ASN A 389 1.82 14.76 -16.67
CA ASN A 389 1.93 14.55 -15.24
C ASN A 389 0.69 13.89 -14.63
N TRP A 390 -0.28 13.47 -15.44
CA TRP A 390 -1.44 12.70 -15.00
C TRP A 390 -1.35 11.24 -15.42
N ARG A 391 -1.79 10.33 -14.55
CA ARG A 391 -1.89 8.90 -14.84
C ARG A 391 -3.33 8.55 -15.25
N PRO A 392 -3.55 7.94 -16.42
CA PRO A 392 -4.87 7.49 -16.83
C PRO A 392 -5.24 6.16 -16.14
N ILE A 393 -6.36 6.14 -15.42
CA ILE A 393 -6.94 4.91 -14.88
C ILE A 393 -8.27 4.63 -15.56
N CYS A 394 -8.37 3.51 -16.26
CA CYS A 394 -9.57 3.11 -16.98
C CYS A 394 -10.58 2.44 -16.05
N LEU A 395 -11.71 3.11 -15.83
CA LEU A 395 -12.87 2.54 -15.15
C LEU A 395 -13.68 1.72 -16.15
N LEU A 396 -13.48 0.40 -16.11
CA LEU A 396 -14.22 -0.57 -16.92
C LEU A 396 -15.49 -1.05 -16.21
N ASN A 397 -16.52 -1.39 -16.99
CA ASN A 397 -17.74 -2.02 -16.48
C ASN A 397 -17.42 -3.38 -15.82
N ASN A 398 -18.27 -3.78 -14.87
CA ASN A 398 -18.00 -4.98 -14.08
C ASN A 398 -18.23 -6.26 -14.89
N ASP A 399 -19.14 -6.27 -15.86
CA ASP A 399 -19.31 -7.37 -16.82
C ASP A 399 -18.02 -7.65 -17.63
N TYR A 400 -17.39 -6.61 -18.19
CA TYR A 400 -16.07 -6.74 -18.83
C TYR A 400 -15.01 -7.24 -17.84
N LYS A 401 -15.00 -6.73 -16.60
CA LYS A 401 -14.02 -7.16 -15.58
C LYS A 401 -14.19 -8.62 -15.18
N ILE A 402 -15.42 -9.14 -15.14
CA ILE A 402 -15.69 -10.55 -14.88
C ILE A 402 -15.05 -11.40 -15.98
N LEU A 403 -15.30 -11.09 -17.26
CA LEU A 403 -14.67 -11.78 -18.39
C LEU A 403 -13.14 -11.71 -18.31
N ALA A 404 -12.59 -10.50 -18.12
CA ALA A 404 -11.16 -10.29 -17.97
C ALA A 404 -10.56 -11.07 -16.80
N GLN A 405 -11.28 -11.20 -15.69
CA GLN A 405 -10.82 -11.91 -14.50
C GLN A 405 -10.73 -13.42 -14.75
N ILE A 406 -11.65 -14.01 -15.52
CA ILE A 406 -11.60 -15.43 -15.88
C ILE A 406 -10.31 -15.73 -16.65
N PHE A 407 -10.05 -14.98 -17.73
CA PHE A 407 -8.84 -15.15 -18.54
C PHE A 407 -7.56 -14.79 -17.78
N ALA A 408 -7.62 -13.82 -16.86
CA ALA A 408 -6.50 -13.49 -15.97
C ALA A 408 -6.16 -14.65 -15.03
N MET A 409 -7.16 -15.36 -14.51
CA MET A 409 -6.94 -16.53 -13.67
C MET A 409 -6.33 -17.70 -14.42
N ARG A 410 -6.81 -17.96 -15.65
CA ARG A 410 -6.24 -18.97 -16.55
C ARG A 410 -4.80 -18.66 -16.90
N MET A 411 -4.49 -17.43 -17.31
CA MET A 411 -3.11 -17.02 -17.57
C MET A 411 -2.22 -17.16 -16.33
N LYS A 412 -2.72 -16.75 -15.15
CA LYS A 412 -1.96 -16.80 -13.91
C LYS A 412 -1.54 -18.23 -13.50
N SER A 413 -2.30 -19.27 -13.86
CA SER A 413 -1.91 -20.65 -13.54
C SER A 413 -0.66 -21.12 -14.29
N VAL A 414 -0.36 -20.50 -15.45
CA VAL A 414 0.77 -20.89 -16.31
C VAL A 414 1.95 -19.91 -16.27
N LEU A 415 1.79 -18.68 -15.75
CA LEU A 415 2.85 -17.66 -15.75
C LEU A 415 4.18 -18.11 -15.13
N ASN A 416 4.16 -18.94 -14.08
CA ASN A 416 5.40 -19.39 -13.42
C ASN A 416 6.29 -20.25 -14.32
N PHE A 417 5.75 -20.86 -15.38
CA PHE A 417 6.49 -21.72 -16.30
C PHE A 417 7.13 -20.94 -17.45
N ILE A 418 6.52 -19.81 -17.84
CA ILE A 418 6.97 -18.99 -18.98
C ILE A 418 7.74 -17.72 -18.58
N ILE A 419 7.50 -17.19 -17.36
CA ILE A 419 8.16 -15.98 -16.87
C ILE A 419 9.41 -16.33 -16.07
N ASP A 420 10.57 -15.84 -16.53
CA ASP A 420 11.86 -16.07 -15.90
C ASP A 420 11.96 -15.51 -14.49
N GLU A 421 12.83 -16.10 -13.68
CA GLU A 421 13.06 -15.68 -12.29
C GLU A 421 13.41 -14.18 -12.19
N THR A 422 14.02 -13.59 -13.23
CA THR A 422 14.44 -12.18 -13.30
C THR A 422 13.30 -11.15 -13.24
N GLN A 423 12.05 -11.56 -13.46
CA GLN A 423 10.87 -10.70 -13.45
C GLN A 423 10.06 -10.85 -12.15
N ASN A 424 10.10 -9.87 -11.24
CA ASN A 424 9.37 -9.95 -9.97
C ASN A 424 7.98 -9.28 -10.01
N GLY A 425 7.66 -8.52 -11.06
CA GLY A 425 6.41 -7.75 -11.16
C GLY A 425 5.18 -8.65 -11.26
N PHE A 426 4.13 -8.36 -10.49
CA PHE A 426 2.83 -9.08 -10.45
C PHE A 426 2.85 -10.62 -10.32
N MET A 427 4.01 -11.22 -10.05
CA MET A 427 4.20 -12.65 -9.88
C MET A 427 3.93 -13.09 -8.43
N THR A 428 3.37 -14.29 -8.27
CA THR A 428 3.03 -14.81 -6.94
C THR A 428 4.30 -15.27 -6.23
N GLN A 429 4.44 -14.96 -4.92
CA GLN A 429 5.62 -15.29 -4.09
C GLN A 429 6.95 -14.64 -4.53
N ARG A 430 6.91 -13.67 -5.45
CA ARG A 430 8.07 -12.84 -5.79
C ARG A 430 8.01 -11.51 -5.04
N HIS A 431 9.15 -11.07 -4.52
CA HIS A 431 9.23 -9.90 -3.65
C HIS A 431 10.11 -8.82 -4.27
N ILE A 432 9.58 -7.60 -4.39
CA ILE A 432 10.28 -6.41 -4.90
C ILE A 432 11.62 -6.13 -4.19
N ALA A 433 11.71 -6.51 -2.91
CA ALA A 433 12.92 -6.36 -2.11
C ALA A 433 14.11 -7.13 -2.70
N ASN A 434 13.87 -8.20 -3.47
CA ASN A 434 14.91 -8.99 -4.13
C ASN A 434 15.64 -8.18 -5.21
N ASN A 435 14.92 -7.45 -6.07
CA ASN A 435 15.55 -6.60 -7.10
C ASN A 435 16.45 -5.55 -6.45
N ILE A 436 15.94 -4.90 -5.40
CA ILE A 436 16.68 -3.86 -4.67
C ILE A 436 17.90 -4.48 -3.99
N ARG A 437 17.74 -5.62 -3.31
CA ARG A 437 18.83 -6.28 -2.59
C ARG A 437 19.93 -6.75 -3.52
N LEU A 438 19.59 -7.26 -4.71
CA LEU A 438 20.56 -7.63 -5.75
C LEU A 438 21.45 -6.44 -6.14
N VAL A 439 20.85 -5.29 -6.46
CA VAL A 439 21.61 -4.07 -6.81
C VAL A 439 22.46 -3.60 -5.63
N LEU A 440 21.89 -3.60 -4.42
CA LEU A 440 22.64 -3.19 -3.23
C LEU A 440 23.80 -4.15 -2.91
N ASP A 441 23.65 -5.46 -3.13
CA ASP A 441 24.72 -6.45 -2.94
C ASP A 441 25.83 -6.29 -3.97
N LEU A 442 25.49 -6.02 -5.24
CA LEU A 442 26.49 -5.69 -6.27
C LEU A 442 27.32 -4.45 -5.89
N ILE A 443 26.67 -3.43 -5.31
CA ILE A 443 27.35 -2.22 -4.84
C ILE A 443 28.19 -2.50 -3.59
N ASP A 444 27.61 -3.18 -2.59
CA ASP A 444 28.26 -3.44 -1.30
C ASP A 444 29.49 -4.33 -1.43
N TYR A 445 29.52 -5.17 -2.48
CA TYR A 445 30.58 -6.12 -2.79
C TYR A 445 31.23 -5.86 -4.15
N ALA A 446 31.20 -4.62 -4.63
CA ALA A 446 31.76 -4.23 -5.94
C ALA A 446 33.25 -4.58 -6.08
N ASP A 447 34.00 -4.62 -4.98
CA ASP A 447 35.42 -5.02 -4.92
C ASP A 447 35.65 -6.46 -5.45
N LEU A 448 34.63 -7.33 -5.39
CA LEU A 448 34.69 -8.71 -5.86
C LEU A 448 34.35 -8.84 -7.36
N CYS A 449 33.85 -7.77 -7.99
CA CYS A 449 33.61 -7.75 -9.42
C CYS A 449 34.90 -7.35 -10.14
N HIS A 450 35.33 -8.11 -11.14
CA HIS A 450 36.53 -7.79 -11.91
C HIS A 450 36.30 -6.67 -12.92
N ASP A 451 35.11 -6.59 -13.50
CA ASP A 451 34.77 -5.65 -14.56
C ASP A 451 34.44 -4.24 -14.02
N ASP A 452 34.52 -3.21 -14.86
CA ASP A 452 34.18 -1.82 -14.48
C ASP A 452 32.68 -1.63 -14.21
N SER A 453 31.85 -2.46 -14.84
CA SER A 453 30.44 -2.71 -14.61
C SER A 453 29.52 -1.49 -14.44
N LEU A 454 28.52 -1.40 -15.30
CA LEU A 454 27.48 -0.39 -15.26
C LEU A 454 26.11 -1.03 -15.04
N ILE A 455 25.29 -0.37 -14.24
CA ILE A 455 23.86 -0.68 -14.11
C ILE A 455 23.09 0.37 -14.88
N LEU A 456 22.34 -0.05 -15.90
CA LEU A 456 21.51 0.79 -16.74
C LEU A 456 20.04 0.64 -16.33
N PHE A 457 19.45 1.71 -15.82
CA PHE A 457 18.03 1.79 -15.48
C PHE A 457 17.26 2.33 -16.69
N LEU A 458 16.38 1.50 -17.28
CA LEU A 458 15.56 1.86 -18.43
C LEU A 458 14.24 2.50 -17.96
N ASP A 459 13.82 3.56 -18.64
CA ASP A 459 12.49 4.17 -18.48
C ASP A 459 11.74 4.11 -19.83
N PHE A 460 10.56 3.48 -19.86
CA PHE A 460 9.73 3.39 -21.05
C PHE A 460 8.67 4.50 -21.07
N ARG A 461 8.48 5.14 -22.24
CA ARG A 461 7.47 6.18 -22.43
C ARG A 461 6.07 5.57 -22.36
N LYS A 462 5.37 5.84 -21.25
CA LYS A 462 3.97 5.43 -21.01
C LYS A 462 3.73 3.96 -21.38
N ALA A 463 4.57 3.05 -20.86
CA ALA A 463 4.66 1.65 -21.29
C ALA A 463 3.30 0.93 -21.43
N PHE A 464 2.41 1.09 -20.45
CA PHE A 464 1.08 0.47 -20.50
C PHE A 464 0.20 1.04 -21.62
N ASP A 465 0.38 2.30 -21.99
CA ASP A 465 -0.44 3.00 -22.97
C ASP A 465 0.06 2.82 -24.42
N THR A 466 1.32 2.39 -24.62
CA THR A 466 2.00 2.40 -25.93
C THR A 466 2.23 1.04 -26.57
N ILE A 467 2.06 -0.07 -25.83
CA ILE A 467 2.26 -1.41 -26.39
C ILE A 467 1.23 -1.76 -27.48
N GLU A 468 1.68 -2.26 -28.63
CA GLU A 468 0.80 -2.56 -29.77
C GLU A 468 -0.05 -3.83 -29.54
N HIS A 469 -1.34 -3.78 -29.87
CA HIS A 469 -2.25 -4.93 -29.66
C HIS A 469 -1.84 -6.15 -30.49
N ASN A 470 -1.44 -5.94 -31.75
CA ASN A 470 -0.99 -7.03 -32.61
C ASN A 470 0.26 -7.73 -32.05
N PHE A 471 1.19 -6.97 -31.47
CA PHE A 471 2.35 -7.55 -30.79
C PHE A 471 1.94 -8.40 -29.58
N VAL A 472 0.96 -7.95 -28.79
CA VAL A 472 0.39 -8.74 -27.69
C VAL A 472 -0.22 -10.05 -28.20
N PHE A 473 -0.95 -10.02 -29.31
CA PHE A 473 -1.56 -11.23 -29.89
C PHE A 473 -0.52 -12.23 -30.39
N GLN A 474 0.50 -11.76 -31.11
CA GLN A 474 1.63 -12.60 -31.55
C GLN A 474 2.43 -13.15 -30.36
N THR A 475 2.54 -12.37 -29.28
CA THR A 475 3.17 -12.82 -28.03
C THR A 475 2.42 -14.01 -27.41
N LEU A 476 1.08 -13.97 -27.38
CA LEU A 476 0.27 -15.10 -26.88
C LEU A 476 0.52 -16.37 -27.69
N GLU A 477 0.55 -16.24 -29.02
CA GLU A 477 0.83 -17.34 -29.94
C GLU A 477 2.26 -17.88 -29.71
N LYS A 478 3.25 -17.00 -29.54
CA LYS A 478 4.65 -17.38 -29.25
C LYS A 478 4.82 -18.15 -27.94
N PHE A 479 4.07 -17.79 -26.90
CA PHE A 479 4.06 -18.53 -25.63
C PHE A 479 3.23 -19.82 -25.66
N GLY A 480 2.55 -20.11 -26.78
CA GLY A 480 1.81 -21.35 -26.99
C GLY A 480 0.37 -21.35 -26.46
N PHE A 481 -0.23 -20.18 -26.21
CA PHE A 481 -1.66 -20.10 -25.88
C PHE A 481 -2.52 -20.58 -27.05
N GLY A 482 -3.60 -21.31 -26.75
CA GLY A 482 -4.46 -21.89 -27.76
C GLY A 482 -5.36 -20.89 -28.49
N PRO A 483 -6.02 -21.32 -29.57
CA PRO A 483 -6.84 -20.47 -30.41
C PRO A 483 -8.04 -19.85 -29.68
N TYR A 484 -8.68 -20.58 -28.76
CA TYR A 484 -9.83 -20.06 -28.01
C TYR A 484 -9.42 -18.91 -27.08
N PHE A 485 -8.32 -19.10 -26.35
CA PHE A 485 -7.75 -18.06 -25.49
C PHE A 485 -7.39 -16.83 -26.31
N CYS A 486 -6.64 -17.01 -27.41
CA CYS A 486 -6.23 -15.91 -28.28
C CYS A 486 -7.44 -15.16 -28.88
N ALA A 487 -8.48 -15.88 -29.34
CA ALA A 487 -9.71 -15.29 -29.85
C ALA A 487 -10.44 -14.46 -28.80
N ALA A 488 -10.51 -14.94 -27.55
CA ALA A 488 -11.12 -14.19 -26.46
C ALA A 488 -10.39 -12.88 -26.16
N ILE A 489 -9.04 -12.89 -26.13
CA ILE A 489 -8.26 -11.65 -25.93
C ILE A 489 -8.46 -10.68 -27.09
N LYS A 490 -8.39 -11.16 -28.35
CA LYS A 490 -8.65 -10.34 -29.56
C LYS A 490 -10.04 -9.69 -29.49
N THR A 491 -11.06 -10.48 -29.13
CA THR A 491 -12.44 -10.02 -28.94
C THR A 491 -12.55 -8.91 -27.90
N MET A 492 -11.86 -9.06 -26.76
CA MET A 492 -11.92 -8.09 -25.69
C MET A 492 -11.37 -6.71 -26.08
N TYR A 493 -10.33 -6.65 -26.93
CA TYR A 493 -9.68 -5.41 -27.37
C TYR A 493 -10.33 -4.77 -28.61
N LYS A 494 -11.11 -5.53 -29.39
CA LYS A 494 -11.82 -5.02 -30.56
C LYS A 494 -12.79 -3.90 -30.19
N ASN A 495 -12.75 -2.81 -30.97
CA ASN A 495 -13.63 -1.63 -30.82
C ASN A 495 -13.61 -0.99 -29.41
N ALA A 496 -12.55 -1.22 -28.63
CA ALA A 496 -12.40 -0.61 -27.31
C ALA A 496 -12.29 0.91 -27.45
N ASN A 497 -13.06 1.65 -26.67
CA ASN A 497 -13.07 3.11 -26.71
C ASN A 497 -13.20 3.70 -25.31
N CYS A 498 -12.75 4.94 -25.14
CA CYS A 498 -12.75 5.64 -23.86
C CYS A 498 -13.23 7.08 -24.00
N SER A 499 -13.73 7.64 -22.90
CA SER A 499 -13.81 9.08 -22.68
C SER A 499 -13.10 9.43 -21.37
N ILE A 500 -12.76 10.70 -21.18
CA ILE A 500 -12.05 11.19 -20.00
C ILE A 500 -13.05 11.86 -19.06
N LYS A 501 -12.97 11.50 -17.77
CA LYS A 501 -13.74 12.11 -16.71
C LYS A 501 -13.13 13.47 -16.35
N LEU A 502 -13.92 14.54 -16.47
CA LEU A 502 -13.52 15.91 -16.15
C LEU A 502 -14.30 16.43 -14.94
N HIS A 503 -13.97 17.66 -14.50
CA HIS A 503 -14.73 18.34 -13.45
C HIS A 503 -16.22 18.47 -13.82
N VAL A 504 -16.46 18.81 -15.09
CA VAL A 504 -17.78 18.95 -15.69
C VAL A 504 -17.89 17.94 -16.83
N GLY A 505 -18.82 16.99 -16.72
CA GLY A 505 -19.08 16.02 -17.78
C GLY A 505 -17.91 15.09 -18.12
N THR A 506 -17.85 14.68 -19.38
CA THR A 506 -16.78 13.85 -19.96
C THR A 506 -16.29 14.45 -21.27
N SER A 507 -15.06 14.15 -21.67
CA SER A 507 -14.59 14.45 -23.02
C SER A 507 -15.40 13.71 -24.09
N PRO A 508 -15.27 14.10 -25.38
CA PRO A 508 -15.60 13.22 -26.50
C PRO A 508 -14.92 11.84 -26.36
N ARG A 509 -15.53 10.83 -26.98
CA ARG A 509 -14.97 9.47 -27.02
C ARG A 509 -13.89 9.37 -28.10
N PHE A 510 -12.91 8.53 -27.85
CA PHE A 510 -11.85 8.16 -28.78
C PHE A 510 -11.56 6.66 -28.67
N ASP A 511 -11.01 6.09 -29.74
CA ASP A 511 -10.70 4.67 -29.83
C ASP A 511 -9.36 4.34 -29.18
N LEU A 512 -9.26 3.11 -28.67
CA LEU A 512 -8.03 2.55 -28.12
C LEU A 512 -7.46 1.53 -29.12
N LYS A 513 -6.52 1.95 -29.96
CA LYS A 513 -5.90 1.08 -30.99
C LYS A 513 -4.59 0.44 -30.55
N ARG A 514 -3.99 0.94 -29.47
CA ARG A 514 -2.86 0.33 -28.75
C ARG A 514 -2.99 0.52 -27.24
N GLY A 515 -2.06 -0.03 -26.49
CA GLY A 515 -1.99 0.02 -25.04
C GLY A 515 -2.89 -1.02 -24.36
N VAL A 516 -2.47 -1.45 -23.18
CA VAL A 516 -3.26 -2.29 -22.27
C VAL A 516 -4.01 -1.41 -21.26
N ARG A 517 -5.28 -1.72 -21.01
CA ARG A 517 -6.16 -0.87 -20.18
C ARG A 517 -5.76 -0.89 -18.69
N GLN A 518 -5.20 0.21 -18.20
CA GLN A 518 -4.83 0.37 -16.78
C GLN A 518 -6.06 0.29 -15.86
N GLY A 519 -6.19 -0.81 -15.09
CA GLY A 519 -7.36 -1.10 -14.25
C GLY A 519 -8.12 -2.37 -14.65
N CYS A 520 -7.78 -2.96 -15.79
CA CYS A 520 -8.20 -4.30 -16.18
C CYS A 520 -7.45 -5.38 -15.37
N PRO A 521 -8.11 -6.43 -14.85
CA PRO A 521 -7.45 -7.54 -14.14
C PRO A 521 -6.42 -8.31 -14.96
N LEU A 522 -6.62 -8.40 -16.28
CA LEU A 522 -5.81 -9.18 -17.22
C LEU A 522 -4.61 -8.40 -17.77
N SER A 523 -4.74 -7.09 -17.93
CA SER A 523 -3.73 -6.23 -18.56
C SER A 523 -2.33 -6.33 -17.94
N PRO A 524 -2.13 -6.45 -16.61
CA PRO A 524 -0.80 -6.64 -16.04
C PRO A 524 -0.11 -7.91 -16.55
N TYR A 525 -0.85 -9.00 -16.74
CA TYR A 525 -0.29 -10.28 -17.20
C TYR A 525 0.05 -10.27 -18.69
N LEU A 526 -0.79 -9.61 -19.50
CA LEU A 526 -0.49 -9.37 -20.92
C LEU A 526 0.76 -8.51 -21.10
N PHE A 527 0.94 -7.48 -20.28
CA PHE A 527 2.15 -6.68 -20.30
C PHE A 527 3.38 -7.50 -19.88
N LEU A 528 3.25 -8.34 -18.84
CA LEU A 528 4.36 -9.17 -18.35
C LEU A 528 4.90 -10.14 -19.40
N ILE A 529 4.03 -10.83 -20.15
CA ILE A 529 4.50 -11.76 -21.19
C ILE A 529 5.23 -11.00 -22.32
N CYS A 530 4.78 -9.79 -22.66
CA CYS A 530 5.48 -8.97 -23.65
C CYS A 530 6.84 -8.47 -23.13
N SER A 531 6.89 -8.08 -21.86
CA SER A 531 8.14 -7.70 -21.17
C SER A 531 9.11 -8.89 -21.03
N GLN A 532 8.61 -10.12 -20.96
CA GLN A 532 9.45 -11.32 -20.95
C GLN A 532 10.15 -11.52 -22.30
N LEU A 533 9.48 -11.25 -23.43
CA LEU A 533 10.13 -11.32 -24.75
C LEU A 533 11.31 -10.35 -24.87
N LEU A 534 11.26 -9.18 -24.22
CA LEU A 534 12.43 -8.29 -24.13
C LEU A 534 13.59 -8.95 -23.39
N SER A 535 13.31 -9.64 -22.28
CA SER A 535 14.33 -10.38 -21.52
C SER A 535 14.95 -11.49 -22.39
N ASP A 536 14.13 -12.27 -23.08
CA ASP A 536 14.59 -13.36 -23.95
C ASP A 536 15.42 -12.80 -25.11
N PHE A 537 14.96 -11.72 -25.74
CA PHE A 537 15.68 -11.06 -26.83
C PHE A 537 17.03 -10.50 -26.39
N ILE A 538 17.12 -9.91 -25.20
CA ILE A 538 18.39 -9.41 -24.65
C ILE A 538 19.38 -10.54 -24.41
N LYS A 539 18.92 -11.68 -23.87
CA LYS A 539 19.78 -12.84 -23.59
C LYS A 539 20.30 -13.49 -24.87
N LEU A 540 19.50 -13.49 -25.94
CA LEU A 540 19.87 -14.03 -27.25
C LEU A 540 20.92 -13.18 -27.99
N ASN A 541 20.89 -11.85 -27.87
CA ASN A 541 21.74 -10.94 -28.63
C ASN A 541 23.15 -10.73 -28.02
N HIS A 542 23.71 -11.74 -27.34
CA HIS A 542 25.07 -11.77 -26.79
C HIS A 542 25.49 -10.56 -25.93
N LEU A 543 24.54 -9.87 -25.29
CA LEU A 543 24.85 -8.77 -24.38
C LEU A 543 25.67 -9.30 -23.19
N LYS A 544 26.86 -8.73 -22.96
CA LYS A 544 27.73 -9.19 -21.86
C LYS A 544 27.28 -8.57 -20.54
N GLY A 545 26.78 -9.44 -19.67
CA GLY A 545 26.36 -9.11 -18.31
C GLY A 545 27.52 -8.86 -17.35
N ILE A 546 27.17 -8.58 -16.10
CA ILE A 546 28.12 -8.54 -14.98
C ILE A 546 28.40 -9.98 -14.55
N SER A 547 29.67 -10.39 -14.59
CA SER A 547 30.12 -11.67 -14.06
C SER A 547 30.46 -11.53 -12.58
N PHE A 548 29.87 -12.38 -11.75
CA PHE A 548 30.13 -12.43 -10.31
C PHE A 548 29.95 -13.85 -9.81
N ALA A 549 30.96 -14.41 -9.14
CA ALA A 549 30.92 -15.77 -8.57
C ALA A 549 30.38 -16.83 -9.57
N ASP A 550 30.99 -16.87 -10.76
CA ASP A 550 30.66 -17.80 -11.85
C ASP A 550 29.23 -17.69 -12.40
N LYS A 551 28.52 -16.60 -12.09
CA LYS A 551 27.21 -16.28 -12.65
C LYS A 551 27.23 -14.95 -13.37
N ASN A 552 26.61 -14.94 -14.54
CA ASN A 552 26.36 -13.73 -15.31
C ASN A 552 24.95 -13.20 -15.03
N ILE A 553 24.85 -11.96 -14.58
CA ILE A 553 23.58 -11.22 -14.51
C ILE A 553 23.53 -10.26 -15.69
N ILE A 554 22.43 -10.30 -16.44
CA ILE A 554 22.22 -9.41 -17.59
C ILE A 554 21.02 -8.47 -17.35
N ILE A 555 19.93 -9.00 -16.76
CA ILE A 555 18.67 -8.26 -16.65
C ILE A 555 17.93 -8.56 -15.34
N SER A 556 17.26 -7.55 -14.80
CA SER A 556 16.27 -7.66 -13.72
C SER A 556 15.08 -6.77 -14.07
N GLN A 557 13.87 -7.27 -13.83
CA GLN A 557 12.64 -6.55 -14.16
C GLN A 557 11.65 -6.54 -12.99
N LEU A 558 10.90 -5.45 -12.90
CA LEU A 558 9.71 -5.33 -12.09
C LEU A 558 8.61 -4.65 -12.92
N ALA A 559 7.83 -5.45 -13.64
CA ALA A 559 6.91 -4.96 -14.67
C ALA A 559 7.66 -4.12 -15.71
N ASP A 560 7.34 -2.83 -15.86
CA ASP A 560 7.98 -1.91 -16.81
C ASP A 560 9.36 -1.42 -16.35
N ASP A 561 9.62 -1.36 -15.04
CA ASP A 561 10.92 -0.99 -14.50
C ASP A 561 11.96 -2.09 -14.85
N THR A 562 12.78 -1.83 -15.87
CA THR A 562 13.80 -2.77 -16.37
C THR A 562 15.20 -2.25 -16.05
N THR A 563 16.03 -3.10 -15.49
CA THR A 563 17.44 -2.80 -15.18
C THR A 563 18.34 -3.78 -15.92
N LEU A 564 19.30 -3.26 -16.66
CA LEU A 564 20.34 -4.03 -17.32
C LEU A 564 21.65 -3.93 -16.56
N PHE A 565 22.33 -5.06 -16.46
CA PHE A 565 23.64 -5.20 -15.82
C PHE A 565 24.63 -5.42 -16.93
N LEU A 566 25.53 -4.46 -17.11
CA LEU A 566 26.43 -4.37 -18.25
C LEU A 566 27.85 -4.56 -17.78
N LYS A 567 28.62 -5.41 -18.46
CA LYS A 567 30.04 -5.65 -18.17
C LYS A 567 30.86 -4.36 -18.07
N ASP A 568 30.65 -3.46 -19.03
CA ASP A 568 31.42 -2.21 -19.17
C ASP A 568 30.67 -1.20 -20.06
N ALA A 569 31.28 -0.03 -20.26
CA ALA A 569 30.73 1.05 -21.07
C ALA A 569 30.48 0.70 -22.55
N SER A 570 31.21 -0.27 -23.13
CA SER A 570 31.03 -0.68 -24.53
C SER A 570 29.68 -1.36 -24.78
N GLN A 571 29.10 -1.94 -23.73
CA GLN A 571 27.83 -2.66 -23.82
C GLN A 571 26.61 -1.72 -23.83
N VAL A 572 26.78 -0.44 -23.47
CA VAL A 572 25.65 0.52 -23.38
C VAL A 572 25.00 0.75 -24.74
N SER A 573 25.79 1.07 -25.77
CA SER A 573 25.25 1.30 -27.12
C SER A 573 24.60 0.05 -27.70
N LEU A 574 25.22 -1.13 -27.48
CA LEU A 574 24.65 -2.41 -27.89
C LEU A 574 23.31 -2.67 -27.20
N ALA A 575 23.21 -2.45 -25.88
CA ALA A 575 21.97 -2.61 -25.13
C ALA A 575 20.86 -1.69 -25.67
N ILE A 576 21.16 -0.41 -25.93
CA ILE A 576 20.18 0.52 -26.50
C ILE A 576 19.73 0.07 -27.89
N ASN A 577 20.64 -0.34 -28.76
CA ASN A 577 20.29 -0.85 -30.10
C ASN A 577 19.40 -2.10 -30.05
N ILE A 578 19.65 -3.02 -29.11
CA ILE A 578 18.80 -4.21 -28.90
C ILE A 578 17.41 -3.78 -28.45
N VAL A 579 17.32 -2.88 -27.46
CA VAL A 579 16.02 -2.40 -26.97
C VAL A 579 15.28 -1.63 -28.05
N GLU A 580 15.95 -0.84 -28.89
CA GLU A 580 15.31 -0.12 -30.01
C GLU A 580 14.69 -1.05 -31.04
N LYS A 581 15.33 -2.17 -31.38
CA LYS A 581 14.73 -3.20 -32.25
C LYS A 581 13.46 -3.78 -31.62
N PHE A 582 13.48 -4.08 -30.33
CA PHE A 582 12.28 -4.49 -29.60
C PHE A 582 11.22 -3.38 -29.57
N SER A 583 11.60 -2.11 -29.41
CA SER A 583 10.69 -0.96 -29.40
C SER A 583 9.94 -0.82 -30.72
N ARG A 584 10.60 -1.03 -31.87
CA ARG A 584 9.99 -0.96 -33.21
C ARG A 584 8.93 -2.06 -33.43
N ALA A 585 9.17 -3.25 -32.91
CA ALA A 585 8.22 -4.37 -32.98
C ALA A 585 7.05 -4.21 -32.01
N SER A 586 7.33 -3.81 -30.76
CA SER A 586 6.36 -3.83 -29.66
C SER A 586 5.58 -2.52 -29.46
N GLY A 587 6.11 -1.39 -29.93
CA GLY A 587 5.64 -0.05 -29.60
C GLY A 587 6.17 0.51 -28.27
N LEU A 588 6.97 -0.25 -27.52
CA LEU A 588 7.54 0.18 -26.23
C LEU A 588 8.84 0.97 -26.42
N TYR A 589 8.73 2.28 -26.61
CA TYR A 589 9.88 3.17 -26.80
C TYR A 589 10.50 3.67 -25.49
N LEU A 590 11.83 3.72 -25.46
CA LEU A 590 12.59 4.28 -24.35
C LEU A 590 12.45 5.80 -24.24
N ASN A 591 12.60 6.28 -23.01
CA ASN A 591 12.82 7.67 -22.71
C ASN A 591 14.27 7.88 -22.29
N ILE A 592 15.15 8.07 -23.28
CA ILE A 592 16.60 8.21 -23.05
C ILE A 592 16.92 9.28 -21.98
N ASP A 593 16.20 10.40 -21.98
CA ASP A 593 16.39 11.50 -21.00
C ASP A 593 16.10 11.12 -19.54
N LYS A 594 15.35 10.02 -19.32
CA LYS A 594 15.03 9.48 -17.99
C LYS A 594 15.75 8.19 -17.68
N CYS A 595 16.45 7.60 -18.63
CA CYS A 595 17.37 6.51 -18.36
C CYS A 595 18.53 7.04 -17.51
N GLU A 596 19.05 6.21 -16.61
CA GLU A 596 20.17 6.57 -15.75
C GLU A 596 21.18 5.42 -15.71
N LEU A 597 22.47 5.77 -15.64
CA LEU A 597 23.55 4.82 -15.42
C LEU A 597 24.11 4.97 -14.02
N LEU A 598 24.36 3.85 -13.34
CA LEU A 598 25.11 3.80 -12.08
C LEU A 598 26.33 2.91 -12.26
N ALA A 599 27.51 3.48 -12.06
CA ALA A 599 28.75 2.71 -12.11
C ALA A 599 28.96 1.98 -10.78
N LEU A 600 29.26 0.67 -10.83
CA LEU A 600 29.62 -0.10 -9.64
C LEU A 600 30.96 0.38 -9.08
N LYS A 601 31.92 0.62 -9.97
CA LYS A 601 33.22 1.22 -9.65
C LYS A 601 33.26 2.69 -10.08
N ASN A 602 34.43 3.31 -10.08
CA ASN A 602 34.57 4.71 -10.46
C ASN A 602 34.49 4.86 -11.98
N CYS A 603 33.68 5.81 -12.45
CA CYS A 603 33.57 6.15 -13.86
C CYS A 603 33.70 7.67 -13.99
N ASN A 604 34.70 8.12 -14.76
CA ASN A 604 34.98 9.55 -14.92
C ASN A 604 34.12 10.21 -16.01
N LYS A 605 33.29 9.45 -16.72
CA LYS A 605 32.45 9.97 -17.80
C LYS A 605 31.13 10.49 -17.20
N PRO A 606 30.73 11.74 -17.46
CA PRO A 606 29.47 12.29 -16.96
C PRO A 606 28.24 11.69 -17.66
N SER A 607 28.40 11.22 -18.90
CA SER A 607 27.37 10.52 -19.65
C SER A 607 27.99 9.51 -20.62
N ILE A 608 27.21 8.48 -20.99
CA ILE A 608 27.56 7.48 -22.00
C ILE A 608 26.34 7.31 -22.90
N TYR A 609 26.50 7.50 -24.21
CA TYR A 609 25.41 7.40 -25.19
C TYR A 609 24.19 8.29 -24.83
N ASN A 610 24.46 9.56 -24.47
CA ASN A 610 23.47 10.54 -24.00
C ASN A 610 22.71 10.17 -22.71
N ILE A 611 23.14 9.12 -22.01
CA ILE A 611 22.56 8.72 -20.72
C ILE A 611 23.48 9.21 -19.59
N PRO A 612 22.97 9.96 -18.60
CA PRO A 612 23.80 10.47 -17.51
C PRO A 612 24.28 9.34 -16.60
N VAL A 613 25.58 9.39 -16.25
CA VAL A 613 26.16 8.55 -15.20
C VAL A 613 25.98 9.29 -13.87
N LYS A 614 25.24 8.68 -12.94
CA LYS A 614 24.86 9.25 -11.66
C LYS A 614 25.63 8.57 -10.53
N GLU A 615 25.96 9.33 -9.49
CA GLU A 615 26.47 8.78 -8.23
C GLU A 615 25.35 8.20 -7.35
N SER A 616 24.12 8.71 -7.52
CA SER A 616 22.95 8.24 -6.81
C SER A 616 21.72 8.20 -7.72
N VAL A 617 20.97 7.10 -7.63
CA VAL A 617 19.77 6.82 -8.44
C VAL A 617 18.60 6.45 -7.54
N THR A 618 17.37 6.84 -7.91
CA THR A 618 16.15 6.34 -7.26
C THR A 618 15.71 5.06 -7.95
N TYR A 619 15.93 3.90 -7.33
CA TYR A 619 15.52 2.60 -7.88
C TYR A 619 14.38 2.01 -7.06
N LEU A 620 13.23 1.78 -7.69
CA LEU A 620 12.02 1.22 -7.07
C LEU A 620 11.57 1.98 -5.80
N GLY A 621 11.86 3.29 -5.73
CA GLY A 621 11.52 4.14 -4.58
C GLY A 621 12.54 4.13 -3.44
N ILE A 622 13.70 3.51 -3.62
CA ILE A 622 14.84 3.57 -2.70
C ILE A 622 15.97 4.37 -3.36
N MET A 623 16.55 5.32 -2.63
CA MET A 623 17.78 6.01 -3.05
C MET A 623 18.97 5.07 -2.90
N ILE A 624 19.67 4.81 -3.99
CA ILE A 624 20.84 3.93 -4.04
C ILE A 624 22.07 4.78 -4.35
N ASN A 625 23.16 4.54 -3.61
CA ASN A 625 24.50 5.04 -3.88
C ASN A 625 25.53 4.08 -3.24
N LYS A 626 26.83 4.38 -3.37
CA LYS A 626 27.92 3.51 -2.87
C LYS A 626 28.11 3.56 -1.35
N ASP A 627 27.71 4.65 -0.69
CA ASP A 627 27.93 4.85 0.73
C ASP A 627 26.77 4.31 1.59
N GLN A 628 27.07 3.37 2.49
CA GLN A 628 26.01 2.67 3.24
C GLN A 628 25.29 3.57 4.26
N ASP A 629 25.96 4.58 4.81
CA ASP A 629 25.40 5.47 5.82
C ASP A 629 24.57 6.59 5.18
N SER A 630 25.06 7.14 4.06
CA SER A 630 24.33 8.04 3.17
C SER A 630 23.03 7.40 2.68
N ARG A 631 23.08 6.15 2.18
CA ARG A 631 21.86 5.40 1.81
C ARG A 631 20.87 5.29 2.96
N ASN A 632 21.34 5.06 4.18
CA ASN A 632 20.47 5.01 5.37
C ASN A 632 19.79 6.36 5.62
N ALA A 633 20.57 7.43 5.68
CA ALA A 633 20.06 8.78 5.95
C ALA A 633 19.06 9.26 4.89
N LEU A 634 19.40 9.10 3.60
CA LEU A 634 18.56 9.56 2.48
C LEU A 634 17.20 8.84 2.41
N ASN A 635 17.14 7.58 2.83
CA ASN A 635 15.90 6.81 2.78
C ASN A 635 15.06 6.93 4.05
N PHE A 636 15.66 6.97 5.24
CA PHE A 636 14.91 6.98 6.49
C PHE A 636 14.55 8.39 6.98
N ASN A 637 15.45 9.38 6.89
CA ASN A 637 15.21 10.71 7.47
C ASN A 637 13.97 11.40 6.86
N PRO A 638 13.78 11.42 5.52
CA PRO A 638 12.59 12.04 4.94
C PRO A 638 11.29 11.33 5.33
N ILE A 639 11.34 10.01 5.55
CA ILE A 639 10.18 9.23 6.00
C ILE A 639 9.86 9.57 7.45
N VAL A 640 10.87 9.61 8.33
CA VAL A 640 10.70 9.97 9.75
C VAL A 640 10.09 11.36 9.89
N GLU A 641 10.60 12.35 9.16
CA GLU A 641 10.04 13.72 9.19
C GLU A 641 8.59 13.76 8.70
N ASN A 642 8.26 13.05 7.63
CA ASN A 642 6.89 12.98 7.10
C ASN A 642 5.94 12.27 8.09
N VAL A 643 6.40 11.19 8.71
CA VAL A 643 5.65 10.49 9.76
C VAL A 643 5.42 11.44 10.94
N GLN A 644 6.45 12.14 11.41
CA GLN A 644 6.33 13.11 12.50
C GLN A 644 5.31 14.20 12.19
N LYS A 645 5.37 14.81 10.99
CA LYS A 645 4.40 15.82 10.53
C LYS A 645 2.97 15.29 10.54
N LYS A 646 2.75 14.07 10.05
CA LYS A 646 1.44 13.43 10.05
C LYS A 646 0.94 13.10 11.44
N LEU A 647 1.77 12.49 12.28
CA LEU A 647 1.43 12.18 13.67
C LEU A 647 1.10 13.46 14.45
N ASN A 648 1.84 14.55 14.24
CA ASN A 648 1.51 15.85 14.84
C ASN A 648 0.16 16.40 14.38
N SER A 649 -0.19 16.26 13.09
CA SER A 649 -1.53 16.60 12.60
C SER A 649 -2.63 15.74 13.26
N TRP A 650 -2.36 14.45 13.48
CA TRP A 650 -3.29 13.57 14.20
C TRP A 650 -3.42 13.93 15.69
N LEU A 651 -2.39 14.49 16.32
CA LEU A 651 -2.45 14.94 17.72
C LEU A 651 -3.41 16.12 17.95
N GLN A 652 -3.77 16.87 16.90
CA GLN A 652 -4.79 17.92 16.99
C GLN A 652 -6.21 17.36 17.26
N ARG A 653 -6.38 16.03 17.20
CA ARG A 653 -7.66 15.37 17.44
C ARG A 653 -7.69 14.71 18.81
N ASP A 654 -8.90 14.56 19.33
CA ASP A 654 -9.10 13.80 20.55
C ASP A 654 -9.21 12.29 20.30
N LEU A 655 -8.08 11.70 19.92
CA LEU A 655 -7.95 10.27 19.64
C LEU A 655 -7.90 9.45 20.92
N SER A 656 -8.46 8.24 20.91
CA SER A 656 -8.26 7.26 22.00
C SER A 656 -6.82 6.71 22.01
N ILE A 657 -6.37 6.09 23.11
CA ILE A 657 -5.04 5.44 23.13
C ILE A 657 -4.95 4.28 22.12
N GLN A 658 -6.04 3.53 21.95
CA GLN A 658 -6.13 2.46 20.96
C GLN A 658 -6.07 3.02 19.53
N GLY A 659 -6.78 4.12 19.26
CA GLY A 659 -6.72 4.83 17.98
C GLY A 659 -5.31 5.34 17.67
N ARG A 660 -4.60 5.90 18.66
CA ARG A 660 -3.19 6.31 18.49
C ARG A 660 -2.27 5.12 18.23
N ILE A 661 -2.41 4.01 18.95
CA ILE A 661 -1.62 2.80 18.69
C ILE A 661 -1.92 2.26 17.28
N LEU A 662 -3.18 2.27 16.85
CA LEU A 662 -3.54 1.87 15.49
C LEU A 662 -2.88 2.77 14.43
N LEU A 663 -2.87 4.09 14.65
CA LEU A 663 -2.19 5.06 13.80
C LEU A 663 -0.67 4.86 13.76
N THR A 664 -0.02 4.54 14.88
CA THR A 664 1.42 4.21 14.85
C THR A 664 1.72 3.05 13.92
N LYS A 665 0.86 2.02 13.89
CA LYS A 665 1.01 0.87 12.99
C LYS A 665 0.70 1.24 11.54
N ALA A 666 -0.42 1.94 11.32
CA ALA A 666 -0.97 2.14 9.99
C ALA A 666 -0.35 3.32 9.22
N GLU A 667 0.07 4.39 9.91
CA GLU A 667 0.65 5.59 9.30
C GLU A 667 2.13 5.79 9.66
N GLY A 668 2.61 5.24 10.78
CA GLY A 668 4.02 5.29 11.17
C GLY A 668 4.83 4.13 10.59
N ILE A 669 4.77 2.98 11.25
CA ILE A 669 5.57 1.78 10.98
C ILE A 669 5.39 1.27 9.54
N SER A 670 4.18 1.32 9.00
CA SER A 670 3.89 0.87 7.63
C SER A 670 4.75 1.57 6.57
N ARG A 671 5.12 2.84 6.79
CA ARG A 671 5.95 3.64 5.86
C ARG A 671 7.44 3.28 5.95
N LEU A 672 7.88 2.88 7.14
CA LEU A 672 9.26 2.48 7.43
C LEU A 672 9.54 1.03 7.03
N THR A 673 8.50 0.22 6.88
CA THR A 673 8.60 -1.21 6.58
C THR A 673 9.27 -1.45 5.22
N TYR A 674 8.88 -0.68 4.19
CA TYR A 674 9.40 -0.86 2.83
C TYR A 674 10.93 -0.74 2.71
N PRO A 675 11.56 0.38 3.14
CA PRO A 675 13.03 0.49 3.12
C PRO A 675 13.72 -0.50 4.06
N ALA A 676 13.15 -0.80 5.23
CA ALA A 676 13.75 -1.71 6.21
C ALA A 676 13.84 -3.18 5.74
N LEU A 677 13.05 -3.57 4.74
CA LEU A 677 13.15 -4.90 4.13
C LEU A 677 14.48 -5.09 3.39
N SER A 678 14.96 -4.07 2.68
CA SER A 678 16.16 -4.17 1.83
C SER A 678 17.40 -3.49 2.43
N LEU A 679 17.24 -2.45 3.25
CA LEU A 679 18.36 -1.72 3.86
C LEU A 679 18.65 -2.19 5.28
N SER A 680 19.90 -2.04 5.74
CA SER A 680 20.16 -2.02 7.19
C SER A 680 19.49 -0.79 7.80
N VAL A 681 19.27 -0.80 9.12
CA VAL A 681 18.85 0.41 9.84
C VAL A 681 19.79 0.66 11.00
N ASN A 682 20.39 1.84 11.04
CA ASN A 682 21.31 2.23 12.10
C ASN A 682 20.56 2.38 13.44
N LYS A 683 21.23 2.03 14.55
CA LYS A 683 20.63 2.02 15.89
C LYS A 683 20.05 3.39 16.28
N GLN A 684 20.77 4.47 15.96
CA GLN A 684 20.32 5.84 16.20
C GLN A 684 18.96 6.13 15.52
N THR A 685 18.79 5.70 14.27
CA THR A 685 17.53 5.86 13.52
C THR A 685 16.39 5.05 14.15
N ILE A 686 16.66 3.81 14.58
CA ILE A 686 15.68 2.98 15.29
C ILE A 686 15.23 3.68 16.58
N ASP A 687 16.16 4.19 17.38
CA ASP A 687 15.87 4.87 18.63
C ASP A 687 15.03 6.14 18.41
N ILE A 688 15.34 6.93 17.37
CA ILE A 688 14.55 8.10 16.97
C ILE A 688 13.12 7.69 16.60
N ILE A 689 12.97 6.66 15.78
CA ILE A 689 11.66 6.13 15.34
C ILE A 689 10.83 5.69 16.55
N ASP A 690 11.40 4.84 17.41
CA ASP A 690 10.67 4.30 18.56
C ASP A 690 10.29 5.41 19.55
N LYS A 691 11.18 6.37 19.79
CA LYS A 691 10.90 7.54 20.64
C LYS A 691 9.77 8.39 20.06
N MET A 692 9.77 8.64 18.74
CA MET A 692 8.69 9.37 18.05
C MET A 692 7.35 8.64 18.21
N LEU A 693 7.29 7.35 17.89
CA LEU A 693 6.06 6.56 17.95
C LEU A 693 5.50 6.52 19.38
N TYR A 694 6.38 6.33 20.36
CA TYR A 694 6.01 6.25 21.76
C TYR A 694 5.53 7.61 22.31
N ARG A 695 6.19 8.72 21.96
CA ARG A 695 5.72 10.08 22.28
C ARG A 695 4.33 10.36 21.73
N PHE A 696 4.06 9.93 20.50
CA PHE A 696 2.74 10.06 19.89
C PHE A 696 1.65 9.30 20.65
N VAL A 697 1.91 8.05 21.06
CA VAL A 697 0.96 7.25 21.88
C VAL A 697 0.53 7.99 23.15
N TRP A 698 1.43 8.80 23.73
CA TRP A 698 1.18 9.54 24.97
C TRP A 698 0.84 11.02 24.77
N LYS A 699 0.55 11.48 23.55
CA LYS A 699 0.30 12.91 23.25
C LYS A 699 1.42 13.84 23.78
N ASN A 700 2.68 13.40 23.68
CA ASN A 700 3.85 14.11 24.22
C ASN A 700 3.80 14.38 25.75
N ARG A 701 2.99 13.60 26.50
CA ARG A 701 2.91 13.67 27.97
C ARG A 701 3.74 12.58 28.64
N ILE A 702 3.87 12.68 29.96
CA ILE A 702 4.55 11.69 30.80
C ILE A 702 3.95 10.29 30.58
N HIS A 703 4.82 9.30 30.46
CA HIS A 703 4.47 7.92 30.18
C HIS A 703 3.84 7.26 31.41
N TYR A 704 2.56 6.89 31.32
CA TYR A 704 1.84 6.24 32.42
C TYR A 704 2.08 4.72 32.49
N ILE A 705 2.45 4.07 31.38
CA ILE A 705 2.68 2.62 31.29
C ILE A 705 4.01 2.37 30.60
N ARG A 706 4.86 1.52 31.18
CA ARG A 706 6.17 1.13 30.62
C ARG A 706 6.01 0.56 29.20
N LYS A 707 6.99 0.83 28.31
CA LYS A 707 7.01 0.32 26.92
C LYS A 707 6.90 -1.20 26.88
N SER A 708 7.61 -1.91 27.76
CA SER A 708 7.57 -3.37 27.92
C SER A 708 6.16 -3.91 28.15
N VAL A 709 5.33 -3.19 28.91
CA VAL A 709 3.93 -3.57 29.18
C VAL A 709 3.03 -3.25 27.99
N LEU A 710 3.22 -2.09 27.33
CA LEU A 710 2.39 -1.72 26.17
C LEU A 710 2.51 -2.69 24.99
N MET A 711 3.67 -3.31 24.85
CA MET A 711 3.97 -4.29 23.79
C MET A 711 3.26 -5.64 23.98
N ASN A 712 2.79 -5.97 25.19
CA ASN A 712 2.06 -7.19 25.47
C ASN A 712 0.79 -7.34 24.63
N SER A 713 0.33 -8.58 24.48
CA SER A 713 -1.00 -8.84 23.95
C SER A 713 -2.09 -8.40 24.93
N PHE A 714 -3.34 -8.28 24.47
CA PHE A 714 -4.45 -7.90 25.35
C PHE A 714 -4.68 -8.92 26.46
N GLU A 715 -4.36 -10.19 26.20
CA GLU A 715 -4.44 -11.28 27.18
C GLU A 715 -3.44 -11.12 28.33
N LEU A 716 -2.24 -10.58 28.05
CA LEU A 716 -1.18 -10.32 29.04
C LEU A 716 -1.20 -8.87 29.56
N GLY A 717 -2.31 -8.15 29.33
CA GLY A 717 -2.54 -6.78 29.76
C GLY A 717 -1.75 -5.68 29.06
N GLY A 718 -1.31 -5.93 27.83
CA GLY A 718 -0.77 -4.90 26.94
C GLY A 718 -1.78 -4.39 25.92
N LEU A 719 -1.32 -3.50 25.05
CA LEU A 719 -2.13 -2.86 24.00
C LEU A 719 -1.66 -3.24 22.59
N ASN A 720 -0.89 -4.32 22.46
CA ASN A 720 -0.27 -4.76 21.21
C ASN A 720 0.53 -3.64 20.52
N CYS A 721 1.20 -2.76 21.27
CA CYS A 721 2.04 -1.74 20.67
C CYS A 721 3.22 -2.40 19.95
N LEU A 722 3.58 -1.90 18.76
CA LEU A 722 4.72 -2.43 18.03
C LEU A 722 5.95 -1.59 18.30
N ASP A 723 7.07 -2.30 18.41
CA ASP A 723 8.41 -1.76 18.51
C ASP A 723 9.10 -1.94 17.16
N PHE A 724 9.71 -0.87 16.64
CA PHE A 724 10.30 -0.91 15.32
C PHE A 724 11.55 -1.78 15.27
N SER A 725 12.35 -1.82 16.34
CA SER A 725 13.52 -2.69 16.44
C SER A 725 13.16 -4.17 16.27
N THR A 726 12.17 -4.67 17.02
CA THR A 726 11.70 -6.06 16.90
C THR A 726 11.15 -6.38 15.50
N LEU A 727 10.52 -5.39 14.86
CA LEU A 727 10.01 -5.56 13.49
C LEU A 727 11.14 -5.60 12.46
N ASN A 728 12.14 -4.73 12.57
CA ASN A 728 13.31 -4.74 11.71
C ASN A 728 14.05 -6.09 11.78
N ASN A 729 14.27 -6.59 13.00
CA ASN A 729 14.88 -7.91 13.21
C ASN A 729 14.04 -9.03 12.57
N THR A 730 12.71 -8.97 12.69
CA THR A 730 11.80 -9.92 12.04
C THR A 730 11.99 -9.94 10.52
N PHE A 731 12.20 -8.80 9.88
CA PHE A 731 12.48 -8.74 8.44
C PHE A 731 13.77 -9.45 8.07
N LYS A 732 14.81 -9.34 8.90
CA LYS A 732 16.08 -10.02 8.64
C LYS A 732 15.97 -11.54 8.79
N ILE A 733 15.23 -12.02 9.78
CA ILE A 733 14.93 -13.45 9.92
C ILE A 733 14.11 -13.98 8.74
N ASN A 734 13.15 -13.19 8.25
CA ASN A 734 12.38 -13.56 7.06
C ASN A 734 13.25 -13.61 5.79
N TRP A 735 14.25 -12.73 5.69
CA TRP A 735 15.23 -12.81 4.61
C TRP A 735 16.04 -14.11 4.69
N ILE A 736 16.53 -14.50 5.88
CA ILE A 736 17.21 -15.80 6.09
C ILE A 736 16.31 -16.95 5.64
N LYS A 737 15.04 -16.93 6.06
CA LYS A 737 14.05 -17.95 5.69
C LYS A 737 13.87 -18.05 4.17
N GLN A 738 13.86 -16.93 3.47
CA GLN A 738 13.72 -16.88 2.02
C GLN A 738 14.98 -17.36 1.31
N PHE A 739 16.15 -16.93 1.79
CA PHE A 739 17.45 -17.36 1.27
C PHE A 739 17.64 -18.88 1.38
N LEU A 740 17.37 -19.46 2.55
CA LEU A 740 17.57 -20.89 2.82
C LEU A 740 16.69 -21.81 1.96
N LYS A 741 15.59 -21.30 1.41
CA LYS A 741 14.74 -22.07 0.48
C LYS A 741 15.40 -22.22 -0.89
N ASN A 742 15.92 -21.13 -1.44
CA ASN A 742 16.48 -21.07 -2.79
C ASN A 742 17.83 -20.31 -2.78
N PRO A 743 18.91 -20.88 -2.22
CA PRO A 743 20.20 -20.18 -2.11
C PRO A 743 20.87 -19.95 -3.46
N THR A 744 20.59 -20.81 -4.45
CA THR A 744 21.14 -20.74 -5.81
C THR A 744 20.36 -19.82 -6.76
N SER A 745 19.27 -19.20 -6.28
CA SER A 745 18.49 -18.21 -7.03
C SER A 745 19.35 -17.05 -7.54
N ILE A 746 18.95 -16.42 -8.65
CA ILE A 746 19.62 -15.19 -9.14
C ILE A 746 19.58 -14.05 -8.12
N TRP A 747 18.67 -14.10 -7.16
CA TRP A 747 18.55 -13.09 -6.10
C TRP A 747 19.53 -13.30 -4.93
N ASN A 748 20.07 -14.52 -4.79
CA ASN A 748 20.79 -14.96 -3.59
C ASN A 748 22.22 -15.42 -3.87
N PHE A 749 22.65 -15.49 -5.13
CA PHE A 749 23.94 -16.09 -5.44
C PHE A 749 25.15 -15.29 -4.88
N ILE A 750 25.07 -13.96 -4.80
CA ILE A 750 26.11 -13.12 -4.18
C ILE A 750 26.27 -13.47 -2.69
N PRO A 751 25.22 -13.39 -1.86
CA PRO A 751 25.33 -13.84 -0.47
C PRO A 751 25.68 -15.32 -0.35
N ASN A 752 25.24 -16.18 -1.27
CA ASN A 752 25.62 -17.60 -1.27
C ASN A 752 27.13 -17.79 -1.43
N TYR A 753 27.76 -17.10 -2.38
CA TYR A 753 29.21 -17.10 -2.55
C TYR A 753 29.96 -16.53 -1.34
N LEU A 754 29.42 -15.48 -0.71
CA LEU A 754 30.04 -14.92 0.50
C LEU A 754 29.97 -15.87 1.67
N PHE A 755 28.82 -16.51 1.89
CA PHE A 755 28.63 -17.43 3.00
C PHE A 755 29.28 -18.79 2.75
N SER A 756 29.49 -19.22 1.49
CA SER A 756 30.21 -20.47 1.21
C SER A 756 31.65 -20.43 1.73
N LYS A 757 32.30 -19.26 1.70
CA LYS A 757 33.61 -19.02 2.36
C LYS A 757 33.62 -19.19 3.88
N LEU A 758 32.44 -19.40 4.49
CA LEU A 758 32.24 -19.68 5.90
C LEU A 758 31.50 -21.01 6.13
N GLY A 759 31.44 -21.91 5.15
CA GLY A 759 30.74 -23.21 5.24
C GLY A 759 29.24 -23.13 4.96
N GLY A 760 28.78 -21.99 4.42
CA GLY A 760 27.39 -21.73 4.05
C GLY A 760 26.55 -21.10 5.16
N LEU A 761 25.44 -20.47 4.78
CA LEU A 761 24.56 -19.80 5.74
C LEU A 761 23.95 -20.78 6.76
N LYS A 762 23.66 -22.03 6.37
CA LYS A 762 23.13 -23.02 7.32
C LYS A 762 24.09 -23.30 8.47
N PHE A 763 25.37 -23.42 8.16
CA PHE A 763 26.40 -23.72 9.15
C PHE A 763 26.70 -22.51 10.04
N ILE A 764 26.91 -21.32 9.46
CA ILE A 764 27.22 -20.12 10.26
C ILE A 764 26.12 -19.83 11.30
N LEU A 765 24.84 -20.08 10.99
CA LEU A 765 23.73 -19.91 11.93
C LEU A 765 23.82 -20.85 13.16
N LEU A 766 24.59 -21.92 13.08
CA LEU A 766 24.86 -22.84 14.19
C LEU A 766 26.13 -22.46 14.99
N CYS A 767 27.02 -21.66 14.42
CA CYS A 767 28.29 -21.25 15.01
C CYS A 767 28.13 -20.12 16.04
N ASN A 768 28.94 -20.14 17.11
CA ASN A 768 29.04 -19.05 18.09
C ASN A 768 29.87 -17.87 17.54
N TYR A 769 29.44 -17.23 16.46
CA TYR A 769 30.21 -16.18 15.82
C TYR A 769 30.14 -14.83 16.56
N LYS A 770 31.23 -14.07 16.47
CA LYS A 770 31.23 -12.62 16.73
C LYS A 770 31.42 -11.91 15.40
N ILE A 771 30.45 -11.10 14.98
CA ILE A 771 30.38 -10.51 13.63
C ILE A 771 31.66 -9.76 13.24
N GLU A 772 32.24 -9.01 14.17
CA GLU A 772 33.47 -8.24 13.96
C GLU A 772 34.71 -9.12 13.74
N LYS A 773 34.66 -10.37 14.23
CA LYS A 773 35.75 -11.33 14.18
C LYS A 773 35.67 -12.27 12.98
N LEU A 774 34.59 -12.24 12.20
CA LEU A 774 34.49 -13.06 10.99
C LEU A 774 35.61 -12.70 9.99
N PRO A 775 36.15 -13.69 9.25
CA PRO A 775 37.28 -13.50 8.33
C PRO A 775 36.86 -12.91 6.97
N ILE A 776 35.64 -12.37 6.85
CA ILE A 776 35.11 -11.77 5.62
C ILE A 776 34.53 -10.37 5.88
N LYS A 777 34.58 -9.50 4.86
CA LYS A 777 33.91 -8.20 4.88
C LYS A 777 32.43 -8.40 4.54
N LEU A 778 31.55 -8.09 5.49
CA LEU A 778 30.09 -8.12 5.30
C LEU A 778 29.53 -6.70 5.21
N SER A 779 28.55 -6.51 4.33
CA SER A 779 27.69 -5.30 4.32
C SER A 779 26.95 -5.12 5.66
N ASN A 780 26.52 -3.89 5.96
CA ASN A 780 25.76 -3.61 7.17
C ASN A 780 24.44 -4.39 7.24
N PHE A 781 23.82 -4.68 6.09
CA PHE A 781 22.61 -5.51 6.03
C PHE A 781 22.88 -6.94 6.49
N HIS A 782 23.92 -7.58 5.94
CA HIS A 782 24.28 -8.96 6.29
C HIS A 782 24.78 -9.08 7.73
N LYS A 783 25.51 -8.08 8.24
CA LYS A 783 25.86 -7.98 9.67
C LYS A 783 24.62 -7.91 10.56
N GLN A 784 23.68 -7.02 10.24
CA GLN A 784 22.43 -6.88 10.99
C GLN A 784 21.58 -8.15 10.95
N MET A 785 21.61 -8.88 9.83
CA MET A 785 20.94 -10.17 9.69
C MET A 785 21.48 -11.22 10.66
N LEU A 786 22.80 -11.39 10.70
CA LEU A 786 23.46 -12.30 11.64
C LEU A 786 23.19 -11.87 13.10
N LEU A 787 23.22 -10.56 13.38
CA LEU A 787 22.87 -10.03 14.70
C LEU A 787 21.43 -10.36 15.10
N SER A 788 20.47 -10.24 14.17
CA SER A 788 19.07 -10.61 14.45
C SER A 788 18.94 -12.10 14.79
N TRP A 789 19.73 -12.98 14.17
CA TRP A 789 19.72 -14.40 14.51
C TRP A 789 20.33 -14.68 15.89
N SER A 790 21.49 -14.09 16.20
CA SER A 790 22.15 -14.30 17.50
C SER A 790 21.34 -13.79 18.69
N LEU A 791 20.45 -12.81 18.48
CA LEU A 791 19.51 -12.33 19.50
C LEU A 791 18.46 -13.38 19.91
N ILE A 792 18.07 -14.30 19.00
CA ILE A 792 17.03 -15.31 19.28
C ILE A 792 17.60 -16.72 19.46
N TYR A 793 18.80 -16.98 18.94
CA TYR A 793 19.49 -18.26 19.07
C TYR A 793 20.69 -18.10 20.02
N LYS A 794 20.49 -18.44 21.31
CA LYS A 794 21.57 -18.49 22.29
C LYS A 794 22.29 -19.83 22.16
N HIS A 795 23.56 -19.83 21.73
CA HIS A 795 24.37 -21.03 21.64
C HIS A 795 24.55 -21.64 23.03
N ASN A 796 24.32 -22.95 23.15
CA ASN A 796 24.50 -23.64 24.42
C ASN A 796 25.99 -24.00 24.57
N PHE A 797 26.64 -23.57 25.65
CA PHE A 797 28.04 -23.86 25.97
C PHE A 797 28.21 -25.32 26.46
N SER A 798 27.84 -26.29 25.62
CA SER A 798 28.09 -27.70 25.88
C SER A 798 29.37 -28.13 25.16
N PRO A 799 30.30 -28.85 25.83
CA PRO A 799 31.52 -29.40 25.22
C PRO A 799 31.23 -30.19 23.92
N HIS A 800 30.07 -30.85 23.86
CA HIS A 800 29.60 -31.68 22.76
C HIS A 800 29.15 -30.91 21.50
N ARG A 801 29.13 -29.56 21.54
CA ARG A 801 28.73 -28.69 20.41
C ARG A 801 29.65 -27.48 20.22
N TYR A 802 30.93 -27.65 20.55
CA TYR A 802 31.92 -26.59 20.41
C TYR A 802 32.60 -26.67 19.02
N TYR A 803 32.04 -25.93 18.05
CA TYR A 803 32.56 -25.86 16.69
C TYR A 803 33.92 -25.14 16.64
N ILE A 804 34.85 -25.67 15.84
CA ILE A 804 36.16 -25.04 15.55
C ILE A 804 35.93 -23.77 14.74
N TRP A 805 35.10 -23.88 13.71
CA TRP A 805 34.97 -22.86 12.67
C TRP A 805 33.97 -21.75 13.02
N ASN A 806 34.25 -20.54 12.52
CA ASN A 806 33.46 -19.32 12.71
C ASN A 806 33.13 -19.03 14.18
N ASN A 807 33.97 -19.48 15.10
CA ASN A 807 33.74 -19.34 16.54
C ASN A 807 34.40 -18.05 17.05
N GLY A 808 33.65 -17.25 17.81
CA GLY A 808 34.07 -15.96 18.34
C GLY A 808 35.08 -16.04 19.49
N ASP A 809 35.38 -17.25 19.95
CA ASP A 809 36.33 -17.57 21.01
C ASP A 809 37.59 -18.28 20.47
N ILE A 810 37.50 -19.00 19.34
CA ILE A 810 38.65 -19.63 18.66
C ILE A 810 39.17 -18.66 17.60
N LEU A 811 40.29 -18.01 17.89
CA LEU A 811 40.75 -16.86 17.12
C LEU A 811 42.23 -16.96 16.81
N TYR A 812 42.57 -16.67 15.57
CA TYR A 812 43.94 -16.41 15.14
C TYR A 812 44.05 -14.96 14.68
N LYS A 813 45.00 -14.19 15.23
CA LYS A 813 45.16 -12.75 14.94
C LYS A 813 43.83 -11.97 15.06
N HIS A 814 43.08 -12.21 16.13
CA HIS A 814 41.76 -11.63 16.42
C HIS A 814 40.62 -11.96 15.43
N LYS A 815 40.82 -12.90 14.49
CA LYS A 815 39.80 -13.36 13.55
C LYS A 815 39.45 -14.83 13.78
N SER A 816 38.18 -15.18 13.60
CA SER A 816 37.73 -16.57 13.64
C SER A 816 38.21 -17.32 12.40
N LEU A 817 38.35 -18.63 12.54
CA LEU A 817 38.88 -19.48 11.48
C LEU A 817 37.78 -20.15 10.66
N PHE A 818 38.05 -20.38 9.38
CA PHE A 818 37.32 -21.31 8.53
C PHE A 818 38.29 -21.88 7.49
N LEU A 819 38.54 -23.19 7.54
CA LEU A 819 39.36 -23.91 6.56
C LEU A 819 38.46 -24.91 5.84
N GLU A 820 38.24 -24.69 4.55
CA GLU A 820 37.30 -25.47 3.73
C GLU A 820 37.70 -26.95 3.67
N ASN A 821 38.98 -27.24 3.40
CA ASN A 821 39.48 -28.62 3.30
C ASN A 821 39.24 -29.43 4.59
N TRP A 822 39.46 -28.83 5.77
CA TRP A 822 39.19 -29.51 7.05
C TRP A 822 37.70 -29.73 7.29
N PHE A 823 36.87 -28.75 6.92
CA PHE A 823 35.43 -28.81 7.10
C PHE A 823 34.78 -29.89 6.22
N GLU A 824 35.19 -30.00 4.96
CA GLU A 824 34.69 -30.99 4.00
C GLU A 824 34.99 -32.44 4.42
N HIS A 825 36.12 -32.67 5.10
CA HIS A 825 36.49 -33.97 5.65
C HIS A 825 35.89 -34.25 7.03
N GLY A 826 34.94 -33.42 7.48
CA GLY A 826 34.17 -33.66 8.68
C GLY A 826 34.89 -33.32 10.00
N ILE A 827 35.98 -32.56 9.96
CA ILE A 827 36.63 -32.01 11.16
C ILE A 827 35.94 -30.68 11.49
N ILE A 828 34.99 -30.71 12.43
CA ILE A 828 34.09 -29.58 12.72
C ILE A 828 34.11 -29.20 14.22
N LEU A 829 34.29 -30.17 15.12
CA LEU A 829 34.24 -29.99 16.56
C LEU A 829 35.64 -30.06 17.18
N VAL A 830 35.89 -29.24 18.20
CA VAL A 830 37.19 -29.25 18.90
C VAL A 830 37.48 -30.62 19.53
N GLN A 831 36.45 -31.34 19.99
CA GLN A 831 36.60 -32.70 20.55
C GLN A 831 37.20 -33.70 19.54
N GLN A 832 36.98 -33.51 18.23
CA GLN A 832 37.53 -34.41 17.20
C GLN A 832 39.06 -34.32 17.08
N LEU A 833 39.68 -33.29 17.68
CA LEU A 833 41.13 -33.12 17.73
C LEU A 833 41.79 -33.90 18.89
N PHE A 834 41.00 -34.56 19.73
CA PHE A 834 41.48 -35.36 20.86
C PHE A 834 41.40 -36.85 20.57
N ARG A 835 42.35 -37.59 21.16
CA ARG A 835 42.32 -39.05 21.31
C ARG A 835 41.28 -39.46 22.36
N PRO A 836 40.84 -40.74 22.38
CA PRO A 836 39.88 -41.23 23.37
C PRO A 836 40.34 -41.08 24.84
N ASP A 837 41.64 -40.99 25.08
CA ASP A 837 42.28 -40.78 26.39
C ASP A 837 42.29 -39.29 26.83
N GLY A 838 41.76 -38.38 26.01
CA GLY A 838 41.70 -36.95 26.30
C GLY A 838 42.99 -36.19 25.99
N VAL A 839 43.95 -36.78 25.29
CA VAL A 839 45.17 -36.10 24.82
C VAL A 839 44.96 -35.54 23.41
N LEU A 840 45.51 -34.35 23.12
CA LEU A 840 45.48 -33.77 21.76
C LEU A 840 46.29 -34.64 20.80
N MET A 841 45.74 -34.89 19.61
CA MET A 841 46.44 -35.64 18.57
C MET A 841 47.63 -34.84 18.02
N SER A 842 48.76 -35.50 17.88
CA SER A 842 49.91 -35.02 17.12
C SER A 842 49.58 -34.87 15.63
N TYR A 843 50.42 -34.12 14.92
CA TYR A 843 50.25 -33.92 13.48
C TYR A 843 50.18 -35.25 12.71
N SER A 844 51.08 -36.21 12.99
CA SER A 844 51.10 -37.53 12.36
C SER A 844 49.83 -38.35 12.64
N GLU A 845 49.36 -38.37 13.90
CA GLU A 845 48.13 -39.09 14.29
C GLU A 845 46.89 -38.50 13.62
N LEU A 846 46.84 -37.18 13.44
CA LEU A 846 45.72 -36.50 12.79
C LEU A 846 45.67 -36.81 11.29
N LEU A 847 46.82 -36.88 10.61
CA LEU A 847 46.92 -37.31 9.21
C LEU A 847 46.45 -38.76 9.05
N GLU A 848 46.86 -39.66 9.95
CA GLU A 848 46.47 -41.07 9.92
C GLU A 848 44.96 -41.26 10.15
N ARG A 849 44.38 -40.52 11.11
CA ARG A 849 42.95 -40.65 11.46
C ARG A 849 42.01 -40.13 10.38
N PHE A 850 42.35 -39.02 9.73
CA PHE A 850 41.47 -38.37 8.75
C PHE A 850 41.90 -38.56 7.29
N GLY A 851 43.04 -39.21 7.04
CA GLY A 851 43.49 -39.58 5.70
C GLY A 851 43.78 -38.38 4.79
N LEU A 852 44.26 -37.28 5.35
CA LEU A 852 44.21 -35.94 4.75
C LEU A 852 45.60 -35.30 4.68
N PRO A 853 46.09 -34.80 3.53
CA PRO A 853 47.30 -34.00 3.49
C PRO A 853 47.02 -32.58 4.01
N ILE A 854 47.13 -32.38 5.32
CA ILE A 854 46.99 -31.07 5.97
C ILE A 854 48.37 -30.39 6.02
N PRO A 855 48.55 -29.15 5.56
CA PRO A 855 49.82 -28.44 5.73
C PRO A 855 50.19 -28.27 7.22
N PRO A 856 51.45 -28.45 7.64
CA PRO A 856 51.87 -28.25 9.04
C PRO A 856 51.51 -26.86 9.59
N LYS A 857 51.51 -25.85 8.71
CA LYS A 857 51.11 -24.47 9.05
C LYS A 857 49.64 -24.36 9.43
N GLU A 858 48.75 -25.08 8.74
CA GLU A 858 47.31 -25.08 9.07
C GLU A 858 47.05 -25.79 10.40
N TYR A 859 47.74 -26.91 10.64
CA TYR A 859 47.70 -27.61 11.91
C TYR A 859 48.09 -26.68 13.08
N ALA A 860 49.25 -26.03 12.99
CA ALA A 860 49.71 -25.09 14.02
C ALA A 860 48.70 -23.96 14.24
N LEU A 861 48.21 -23.37 13.14
CA LEU A 861 47.24 -22.27 13.19
C LEU A 861 45.92 -22.65 13.89
N VAL A 862 45.38 -23.85 13.65
CA VAL A 862 44.15 -24.31 14.29
C VAL A 862 44.37 -24.58 15.77
N PHE A 863 45.46 -25.25 16.13
CA PHE A 863 45.76 -25.61 17.51
C PHE A 863 46.11 -24.38 18.37
N ASP A 864 46.87 -23.43 17.82
CA ASP A 864 47.20 -22.15 18.49
C ASP A 864 45.96 -21.27 18.73
N ALA A 865 44.94 -21.37 17.87
CA ALA A 865 43.74 -20.55 17.97
C ALA A 865 42.75 -21.03 19.04
N ILE A 866 42.87 -22.27 19.51
CA ILE A 866 41.95 -22.85 20.50
C ILE A 866 42.36 -22.35 21.90
N PRO A 867 41.45 -21.72 22.67
CA PRO A 867 41.78 -21.25 24.02
C PRO A 867 42.14 -22.40 24.96
N SER A 868 43.17 -22.21 25.79
CA SER A 868 43.60 -23.20 26.79
C SER A 868 42.46 -23.63 27.74
N GLY A 869 41.60 -22.70 28.15
CA GLY A 869 40.42 -23.01 28.98
C GLY A 869 39.42 -23.95 28.32
N VAL A 870 39.25 -23.86 26.98
CA VAL A 870 38.40 -24.78 26.21
C VAL A 870 39.04 -26.16 26.15
N MET A 871 40.36 -26.23 25.94
CA MET A 871 41.08 -27.51 25.96
C MET A 871 40.96 -28.22 27.32
N MET A 872 41.05 -27.47 28.42
CA MET A 872 40.89 -28.01 29.78
C MET A 872 39.48 -28.54 30.04
N LEU A 873 38.44 -27.80 29.63
CA LEU A 873 37.04 -28.24 29.72
C LEU A 873 36.78 -29.55 28.95
N LEU A 874 37.37 -29.68 27.77
CA LEU A 874 37.15 -30.84 26.91
C LEU A 874 37.85 -32.09 27.42
N LYS A 875 39.07 -31.97 28.00
CA LYS A 875 39.81 -33.10 28.61
C LYS A 875 38.97 -33.92 29.60
N SER A 876 38.07 -33.27 30.36
CA SER A 876 37.19 -33.94 31.33
C SER A 876 35.93 -34.61 30.74
N SER A 877 35.69 -34.51 29.43
CA SER A 877 34.39 -34.83 28.80
C SER A 877 34.44 -35.79 27.61
N VAL A 878 35.59 -36.42 27.33
CA VAL A 878 35.89 -37.16 26.07
C VAL A 878 35.25 -38.57 26.00
N THR A 879 34.40 -38.96 26.94
CA THR A 879 33.91 -40.34 27.11
C THR A 879 32.85 -40.83 26.10
N SER A 880 32.46 -40.05 25.09
CA SER A 880 31.51 -40.52 24.06
C SER A 880 31.90 -40.12 22.64
N VAL A 881 31.88 -41.11 21.73
CA VAL A 881 31.96 -40.89 20.28
C VAL A 881 30.69 -40.17 19.85
N LEU A 882 30.79 -38.85 19.66
CA LEU A 882 29.68 -38.05 19.19
C LEU A 882 29.64 -38.09 17.67
N THR A 883 28.50 -38.53 17.15
CA THR A 883 28.12 -38.25 15.77
C THR A 883 28.07 -36.73 15.58
N PRO A 884 28.60 -36.20 14.45
CA PRO A 884 28.52 -34.78 14.17
C PRO A 884 27.06 -34.30 14.25
N PRO A 885 26.76 -33.22 14.96
CA PRO A 885 25.40 -32.68 14.99
C PRO A 885 24.98 -32.29 13.57
N GLY A 886 23.72 -32.59 13.20
CA GLY A 886 23.19 -32.24 11.89
C GLY A 886 23.36 -30.75 11.60
N LEU A 887 23.93 -30.42 10.44
CA LEU A 887 24.31 -29.06 10.03
C LEU A 887 23.12 -28.24 9.47
N ASP A 888 21.92 -28.43 10.01
CA ASP A 888 20.72 -27.72 9.58
C ASP A 888 20.10 -26.88 10.70
N ALA A 889 20.29 -25.57 10.60
CA ALA A 889 19.70 -24.58 11.49
C ALA A 889 18.17 -24.68 11.58
N ALA A 890 17.48 -25.19 10.55
CA ALA A 890 16.03 -25.35 10.54
C ALA A 890 15.51 -26.48 11.42
N VAL A 891 16.37 -27.42 11.83
CA VAL A 891 16.01 -28.52 12.71
C VAL A 891 16.05 -28.10 14.19
N THR A 892 16.77 -27.01 14.51
CA THR A 892 16.83 -26.46 15.88
C THR A 892 15.45 -25.99 16.36
N ASN A 893 15.22 -25.93 17.68
CA ASN A 893 13.94 -25.45 18.24
C ASN A 893 13.56 -24.04 17.73
N VAL A 894 14.54 -23.12 17.65
CA VAL A 894 14.33 -21.78 17.09
C VAL A 894 14.08 -21.85 15.59
N GLY A 895 14.85 -22.67 14.86
CA GLY A 895 14.66 -22.94 13.44
C GLY A 895 13.28 -23.51 13.10
N GLN A 896 12.77 -24.45 13.88
CA GLN A 896 11.41 -25.00 13.73
C GLN A 896 10.32 -23.96 13.97
N ILE A 897 10.62 -22.90 14.74
CA ILE A 897 9.72 -21.75 14.91
C ILE A 897 9.82 -20.82 13.71
N CYS A 898 11.02 -20.46 13.28
CA CYS A 898 11.26 -19.48 12.22
C CYS A 898 10.95 -20.03 10.81
N PHE A 899 11.35 -21.27 10.53
CA PHE A 899 11.46 -21.82 9.18
C PHE A 899 10.41 -22.90 8.84
N SER A 900 9.65 -23.43 9.81
CA SER A 900 8.67 -24.48 9.48
C SER A 900 7.54 -24.00 8.55
N THR A 901 7.09 -24.92 7.71
CA THR A 901 6.01 -24.72 6.72
C THR A 901 4.65 -25.20 7.23
N ARG A 902 4.62 -26.06 8.26
CA ARG A 902 3.43 -26.81 8.71
C ARG A 902 2.35 -26.01 9.44
N LYS A 903 2.58 -24.73 9.77
CA LYS A 903 1.54 -23.78 10.20
C LYS A 903 1.85 -22.45 9.54
N ARG A 904 0.83 -21.66 9.17
CA ARG A 904 0.98 -20.26 8.76
C ARG A 904 1.56 -19.44 9.92
N LYS A 905 2.84 -19.66 10.22
CA LYS A 905 3.59 -18.89 11.20
C LYS A 905 3.93 -17.57 10.53
N ASN A 906 3.23 -16.53 10.94
CA ASN A 906 3.29 -15.21 10.32
C ASN A 906 4.40 -14.39 10.99
N ASN A 907 4.72 -13.20 10.45
CA ASN A 907 5.68 -12.26 11.06
C ASN A 907 5.43 -12.00 12.56
N ARG A 908 4.21 -12.24 13.03
CA ARG A 908 3.84 -12.16 14.46
C ARG A 908 4.61 -13.17 15.32
N ASP A 909 4.80 -14.39 14.85
CA ASP A 909 5.41 -15.47 15.63
C ASP A 909 6.92 -15.29 15.74
N VAL A 910 7.57 -14.92 14.64
CA VAL A 910 8.99 -14.56 14.62
C VAL A 910 9.23 -13.34 15.51
N ARG A 911 8.37 -12.31 15.42
CA ARG A 911 8.48 -11.13 16.28
C ARG A 911 8.32 -11.48 17.76
N ALA A 912 7.45 -12.43 18.10
CA ALA A 912 7.25 -12.85 19.48
C ALA A 912 8.54 -13.39 20.12
N LEU A 913 9.44 -14.00 19.33
CA LEU A 913 10.76 -14.45 19.83
C LEU A 913 11.60 -13.28 20.35
N PHE A 914 11.62 -12.16 19.64
CA PHE A 914 12.32 -10.95 20.08
C PHE A 914 11.62 -10.23 21.24
N GLN A 915 10.29 -10.37 21.35
CA GLN A 915 9.51 -9.68 22.37
C GLN A 915 9.61 -10.35 23.75
N LYS A 916 9.85 -11.67 23.82
CA LYS A 916 9.90 -12.40 25.10
C LYS A 916 10.86 -11.79 26.12
N ASP A 917 12.04 -11.34 25.68
CA ASP A 917 13.07 -10.79 26.56
C ASP A 917 12.84 -9.30 26.90
N ILE A 918 11.90 -8.63 26.22
CA ILE A 918 11.61 -7.18 26.38
C ILE A 918 10.36 -6.95 27.21
N VAL A 919 9.40 -7.86 27.14
CA VAL A 919 8.03 -7.67 27.59
C VAL A 919 7.88 -8.07 29.06
N SER A 920 7.13 -7.27 29.83
CA SER A 920 6.87 -7.50 31.26
C SER A 920 5.39 -7.51 31.54
N VAL A 921 4.90 -8.46 32.35
CA VAL A 921 3.50 -8.50 32.77
C VAL A 921 3.21 -7.35 33.75
N PRO A 922 2.08 -6.63 33.61
CA PRO A 922 1.69 -5.61 34.58
C PRO A 922 1.48 -6.19 35.99
N ASN A 923 2.03 -5.53 37.01
CA ASN A 923 1.85 -5.92 38.43
C ASN A 923 0.36 -5.97 38.85
N VAL A 924 -0.49 -5.12 38.25
CA VAL A 924 -1.95 -5.10 38.47
C VAL A 924 -2.59 -6.46 38.21
N ILE A 925 -2.10 -7.25 37.24
CA ILE A 925 -2.68 -8.57 36.94
C ILE A 925 -2.47 -9.51 38.13
N SER A 926 -1.24 -9.57 38.65
CA SER A 926 -0.94 -10.39 39.83
C SER A 926 -1.73 -9.91 41.05
N TYR A 927 -1.79 -8.60 41.28
CA TYR A 927 -2.53 -8.02 42.40
C TYR A 927 -4.02 -8.40 42.37
N TRP A 928 -4.71 -8.15 41.25
CA TRP A 928 -6.15 -8.41 41.17
C TRP A 928 -6.50 -9.89 41.00
N ASN A 929 -5.63 -10.71 40.41
CA ASN A 929 -5.86 -12.16 40.38
C ASN A 929 -5.88 -12.76 41.80
N ASN A 930 -5.19 -12.15 42.76
CA ASN A 930 -5.25 -12.58 44.17
C ASN A 930 -6.64 -12.32 44.79
N PHE A 931 -7.35 -11.28 44.35
CA PHE A 931 -8.70 -10.93 44.85
C PHE A 931 -9.82 -11.53 44.00
N ALA A 932 -9.59 -11.68 42.68
CA ALA A 932 -10.56 -12.12 41.70
C ALA A 932 -9.85 -12.92 40.58
N PRO A 933 -9.64 -14.24 40.75
CA PRO A 933 -8.84 -15.06 39.84
C PRO A 933 -9.47 -15.24 38.45
N ASN A 934 -10.77 -15.02 38.30
CA ASN A 934 -11.53 -15.25 37.06
C ASN A 934 -11.72 -13.98 36.19
N LEU A 935 -10.91 -12.94 36.39
CA LEU A 935 -11.03 -11.72 35.60
C LEU A 935 -10.64 -11.95 34.13
N ASN A 936 -11.55 -11.61 33.21
CA ASN A 936 -11.25 -11.62 31.78
C ASN A 936 -10.46 -10.37 31.39
N TRP A 937 -9.15 -10.43 31.58
CA TRP A 937 -8.23 -9.33 31.29
C TRP A 937 -8.37 -8.80 29.86
N LYS A 938 -8.59 -9.68 28.87
CA LYS A 938 -8.82 -9.27 27.48
C LYS A 938 -10.01 -8.33 27.34
N LYS A 939 -11.15 -8.63 27.97
CA LYS A 939 -12.33 -7.74 27.97
C LYS A 939 -12.02 -6.42 28.69
N ILE A 940 -11.35 -6.49 29.85
CA ILE A 940 -10.99 -5.31 30.66
C ILE A 940 -10.10 -4.33 29.88
N TRP A 941 -9.08 -4.84 29.18
CA TRP A 941 -8.18 -4.02 28.37
C TRP A 941 -8.80 -3.51 27.07
N CYS A 942 -9.86 -4.16 26.59
CA CYS A 942 -10.64 -3.75 25.42
C CYS A 942 -11.80 -2.80 25.74
N LEU A 943 -12.09 -2.49 27.01
CA LEU A 943 -13.21 -1.59 27.37
C LEU A 943 -13.06 -0.20 26.71
N PRO A 944 -14.11 0.33 26.06
CA PRO A 944 -14.05 1.56 25.29
C PRO A 944 -13.74 2.79 26.17
N SER A 945 -12.86 3.65 25.67
CA SER A 945 -12.30 4.79 26.40
C SER A 945 -13.25 5.98 26.60
N LYS A 946 -14.45 5.96 25.98
CA LYS A 946 -15.32 7.15 25.87
C LYS A 946 -16.34 7.30 27.00
N TYR A 947 -16.59 6.26 27.79
CA TYR A 947 -17.65 6.27 28.83
C TYR A 947 -17.22 5.78 30.22
N LEU A 948 -15.93 5.69 30.50
CA LEU A 948 -15.45 5.44 31.86
C LEU A 948 -14.62 6.63 32.32
N ILE A 949 -15.29 7.48 33.09
CA ILE A 949 -14.79 8.20 34.28
C ILE A 949 -13.37 8.74 34.11
N ILE A 950 -13.28 10.08 34.02
CA ILE A 950 -12.12 10.94 34.34
C ILE A 950 -10.90 10.12 34.79
N ASN A 951 -9.79 10.19 34.04
CA ASN A 951 -8.43 9.62 34.21
C ASN A 951 -7.96 9.07 35.60
N LYS A 952 -8.60 9.37 36.73
CA LYS A 952 -8.36 8.86 38.09
C LYS A 952 -8.69 7.38 38.30
N SER A 953 -9.77 6.82 37.76
CA SER A 953 -10.17 5.43 38.07
C SER A 953 -9.25 4.38 37.42
N LYS A 954 -8.76 4.64 36.20
CA LYS A 954 -7.68 3.82 35.62
C LYS A 954 -6.31 4.10 36.27
N LYS A 955 -6.08 5.31 36.81
CA LYS A 955 -4.91 5.59 37.65
C LYS A 955 -4.91 4.80 38.96
N CYS A 956 -6.07 4.45 39.52
CA CYS A 956 -6.19 3.56 40.69
C CYS A 956 -6.05 2.07 40.35
N LEU A 957 -6.33 1.67 39.10
CA LEU A 957 -6.05 0.32 38.61
C LEU A 957 -4.60 0.17 38.11
N LEU A 958 -3.93 1.25 37.70
CA LEU A 958 -2.57 1.23 37.14
C LEU A 958 -1.47 1.63 38.15
N ARG A 959 -1.84 2.23 39.29
CA ARG A 959 -1.02 2.27 40.51
C ARG A 959 -1.29 1.00 41.30
#